data_AF-A0A8J4SDB9-F1
#
_entry.id   AF-A0A8J4SDB9-F1
#
_cell.length_a   1.000
_cell.length_b   1.000
_cell.length_c   1.000
_cell.angle_alpha   90.00
_cell.angle_beta   90.00
_cell.angle_gamma   90.00
#
_symmetry.space_group_name_H-M   'P 1'
#
loop_
_entity.id
_entity.type
_entity.pdbx_description
1 polymer ?
#
loop_
_entity_poly.entity_id
_entity_poly.type
_entity_poly.pdbx_seq_one_letter_code
_entity_poly.pdbx_strand_id
1 'polypeptide(L)'
;MEAAAKAFEQHVEMDEGVLATSAPLETGQLDRVILQVSEGLAGFPALSQKSYELRTQLVEQKTIGAATTIQSMLNLLKANKKALEYFKGSIVGVLTGQPLPLRPPFFGGVIPEPAAEAMVAEEASPDKSTAASSKKLAKQKSAARKRSLENTSMAESGAEGKRPKAENRHKTRETPSSPPLRTPLAEETTYASEEERVQAINPTYTIPTQWEELYYQKVEVINVNNSHAKEQIKAKRFAGEPFLLEGHTGWLKFADGWVKPDGTLNATAFLDGIHDVKVPVLERNYEERNPIKTHLPLSYYVKNYWEHGKSDYYMHQWQFPLDPKAGQLLCYKCEELPVLGDNLLLYWLDAVRGDNPLQYLFMGQKSTRSRMHQDPGGLGIMIAPIIGTKRVTMLHRQAAKLDSVHETVNFHDVDLDKIPQLAFLPAWRVDVKPGQILYMPEGTLHACENVTPCLSYHRFHVDTVNMTGFLQSFLAQDSPSINHAEILWNAAHDVMSALEEKYHANGQSLGEEISTLRKLDTLRGLRHACRMLSLEQVLPTEDSWDWKKLLDDIDHLLVRVDTSAKQNQKKNSSHGSTFTKAMAALNGEESALSGEEVAEAQHIIEAAANKEALAKHKVEATAARSHWESLNLKVGDIIGVQVFEKRNRAEVMKVVNDKVLVQIHYAEWGSIYDEFMPVSSLYQRKRGKKVVLKKTPEVQDQVMARWGSRGELYNAIVLKVIKTNACYVHYLKYEKDWDQWILPGHIFRKYNHA
;
A
#
# COMPACT_ATOMS: atom_id res chain seq x y z
N MET A 1 13.48 -22.94 -28.94
CA MET A 1 14.51 -22.39 -29.85
C MET A 1 13.89 -21.91 -31.16
N GLU A 2 13.15 -22.72 -31.94
CA GLU A 2 12.53 -22.28 -33.21
C GLU A 2 11.35 -21.28 -33.04
N ALA A 3 10.57 -21.38 -31.95
CA ALA A 3 9.34 -20.61 -31.77
C ALA A 3 9.58 -19.10 -31.53
N ALA A 4 10.57 -18.73 -30.70
CA ALA A 4 10.87 -17.32 -30.42
C ALA A 4 11.57 -16.61 -31.59
N ALA A 5 12.38 -17.34 -32.36
CA ALA A 5 13.02 -16.81 -33.57
C ALA A 5 12.00 -16.58 -34.70
N LYS A 6 11.09 -17.54 -34.93
CA LYS A 6 9.99 -17.39 -35.90
C LYS A 6 9.03 -16.26 -35.52
N ALA A 7 8.69 -16.11 -34.24
CA ALA A 7 7.83 -15.00 -33.79
C ALA A 7 8.53 -13.64 -33.93
N PHE A 8 9.84 -13.55 -33.66
CA PHE A 8 10.60 -12.31 -33.85
C PHE A 8 10.63 -11.89 -35.32
N GLU A 9 10.90 -12.84 -36.23
CA GLU A 9 10.96 -12.58 -37.68
C GLU A 9 9.57 -12.26 -38.29
N GLN A 10 8.47 -12.61 -37.61
CA GLN A 10 7.10 -12.22 -38.00
C GLN A 10 6.71 -10.80 -37.58
N HIS A 11 7.34 -10.27 -36.52
CA HIS A 11 7.00 -8.98 -35.92
C HIS A 11 8.05 -7.89 -36.16
N VAL A 12 9.23 -8.27 -36.65
CA VAL A 12 10.39 -7.40 -36.87
C VAL A 12 11.00 -7.75 -38.23
N GLU A 13 10.69 -6.94 -39.25
CA GLU A 13 11.35 -6.98 -40.54
C GLU A 13 12.54 -6.00 -40.55
N MET A 14 13.62 -6.41 -41.20
CA MET A 14 14.80 -5.61 -41.38
C MET A 14 14.97 -5.31 -42.87
N ASP A 15 14.68 -4.08 -43.28
CA ASP A 15 14.86 -3.64 -44.65
C ASP A 15 15.77 -2.41 -44.68
N GLU A 16 16.87 -2.49 -45.44
CA GLU A 16 17.86 -1.42 -45.64
C GLU A 16 18.32 -0.63 -44.38
N GLY A 17 18.40 -1.30 -43.21
CA GLY A 17 18.81 -0.66 -41.96
C GLY A 17 17.69 0.10 -41.23
N VAL A 18 16.46 0.03 -41.74
CA VAL A 18 15.24 0.47 -41.06
C VAL A 18 14.57 -0.74 -40.42
N LEU A 19 14.23 -0.60 -39.14
CA LEU A 19 13.48 -1.61 -38.39
C LEU A 19 11.99 -1.39 -38.63
N ALA A 20 11.36 -2.29 -39.40
CA ALA A 20 9.92 -2.30 -39.59
C ALA A 20 9.32 -3.27 -38.56
N THR A 21 8.72 -2.72 -37.50
CA THR A 21 8.00 -3.51 -36.49
C THR A 21 6.50 -3.42 -36.71
N SER A 22 5.74 -4.45 -36.34
CA SER A 22 4.26 -4.43 -36.45
C SER A 22 3.58 -3.37 -35.57
N ALA A 23 4.32 -2.72 -34.67
CA ALA A 23 3.93 -1.61 -33.80
C ALA A 23 5.17 -0.77 -33.43
N PRO A 24 5.07 0.54 -33.17
CA PRO A 24 6.21 1.37 -32.78
C PRO A 24 6.82 0.87 -31.46
N LEU A 25 8.13 0.62 -31.44
CA LEU A 25 8.87 0.24 -30.23
C LEU A 25 9.48 1.49 -29.59
N GLU A 26 9.03 1.83 -28.39
CA GLU A 26 9.52 3.02 -27.68
C GLU A 26 10.94 2.81 -27.14
N THR A 27 11.75 3.87 -27.18
CA THR A 27 13.15 3.85 -26.67
C THR A 27 13.24 3.42 -25.21
N GLY A 28 12.25 3.79 -24.37
CA GLY A 28 12.22 3.41 -22.95
C GLY A 28 11.94 1.92 -22.74
N GLN A 29 11.13 1.30 -23.60
CA GLN A 29 10.89 -0.14 -23.54
C GLN A 29 12.11 -0.92 -24.02
N LEU A 30 12.76 -0.45 -25.09
CA LEU A 30 14.01 -1.03 -25.59
C LEU A 30 15.15 -0.88 -24.56
N ASP A 31 15.22 0.26 -23.86
CA ASP A 31 16.16 0.48 -22.75
C ASP A 31 16.04 -0.62 -21.70
N ARG A 32 14.81 -0.86 -21.23
CA ARG A 32 14.53 -1.86 -20.20
C ARG A 32 14.90 -3.27 -20.64
N VAL A 33 14.64 -3.63 -21.91
CA VAL A 33 15.05 -4.93 -22.46
C VAL A 33 16.57 -5.08 -22.47
N ILE A 34 17.31 -4.05 -22.91
CA ILE A 34 18.78 -4.07 -22.98
C ILE A 34 19.39 -4.15 -21.58
N LEU A 35 18.84 -3.39 -20.62
CA LEU A 35 19.30 -3.41 -19.23
C LEU A 35 19.17 -4.81 -18.62
N GLN A 36 18.02 -5.47 -18.79
CA GLN A 36 17.83 -6.83 -18.29
C GLN A 36 18.75 -7.85 -18.94
N VAL A 37 19.02 -7.69 -20.24
CA VAL A 37 19.98 -8.55 -20.93
C VAL A 37 21.39 -8.33 -20.40
N SER A 38 21.78 -7.08 -20.18
CA SER A 38 23.08 -6.73 -19.61
C SER A 38 23.27 -7.30 -18.21
N GLU A 39 22.30 -7.10 -17.32
CA GLU A 39 22.35 -7.63 -15.95
C GLU A 39 22.34 -9.16 -15.92
N GLY A 40 21.56 -9.79 -16.81
CA GLY A 40 21.53 -11.24 -16.96
C GLY A 40 22.86 -11.82 -17.48
N LEU A 41 23.68 -11.00 -18.13
CA LEU A 41 25.03 -11.33 -18.61
C LEU A 41 26.12 -11.08 -17.56
N ALA A 42 25.78 -10.90 -16.27
CA ALA A 42 26.77 -10.68 -15.19
C ALA A 42 27.89 -11.74 -15.12
N GLY A 43 27.64 -12.98 -15.55
CA GLY A 43 28.68 -14.03 -15.65
C GLY A 43 29.58 -13.93 -16.89
N PHE A 44 29.34 -12.96 -17.78
CA PHE A 44 30.12 -12.65 -18.99
C PHE A 44 30.43 -11.14 -19.04
N PRO A 45 31.36 -10.63 -18.21
CA PRO A 45 31.57 -9.19 -18.01
C PRO A 45 31.79 -8.40 -19.31
N ALA A 46 32.54 -8.96 -20.27
CA ALA A 46 32.79 -8.31 -21.55
C ALA A 46 31.55 -8.17 -22.45
N LEU A 47 30.60 -9.12 -22.37
CA LEU A 47 29.33 -9.03 -23.11
C LEU A 47 28.36 -8.09 -22.41
N SER A 48 28.27 -8.17 -21.07
CA SER A 48 27.48 -7.24 -20.25
C SER A 48 27.92 -5.79 -20.49
N GLN A 49 29.22 -5.52 -20.46
CA GLN A 49 29.72 -4.17 -20.66
C GLN A 49 29.42 -3.63 -22.06
N LYS A 50 29.60 -4.44 -23.11
CA LYS A 50 29.25 -4.05 -24.48
C LYS A 50 27.74 -3.83 -24.68
N SER A 51 26.88 -4.60 -23.99
CA SER A 51 25.44 -4.34 -24.03
C SER A 51 25.07 -3.06 -23.29
N TYR A 52 25.75 -2.74 -22.18
CA TYR A 52 25.55 -1.50 -21.45
C TYR A 52 26.06 -0.28 -22.25
N GLU A 53 27.16 -0.41 -22.99
CA GLU A 53 27.64 0.65 -23.88
C GLU A 53 26.63 0.96 -24.99
N LEU A 54 26.01 -0.06 -25.59
CA LEU A 54 24.92 0.12 -26.56
C LEU A 54 23.69 0.80 -25.94
N ARG A 55 23.38 0.50 -24.67
CA ARG A 55 22.33 1.19 -23.89
C ARG A 55 22.66 2.66 -23.69
N THR A 56 23.87 2.98 -23.24
CA THR A 56 24.35 4.36 -23.04
C THR A 56 24.32 5.14 -24.36
N GLN A 57 24.72 4.53 -25.49
CA GLN A 57 24.65 5.19 -26.81
C GLN A 57 23.21 5.46 -27.25
N LEU A 58 22.26 4.58 -26.93
CA LEU A 58 20.84 4.76 -27.25
C LEU A 58 20.16 5.81 -26.35
N VAL A 59 20.35 5.74 -25.03
CA VAL A 59 19.51 6.44 -24.04
C VAL A 59 20.17 7.71 -23.53
N GLU A 60 21.45 7.63 -23.16
CA GLU A 60 22.17 8.72 -22.51
C GLU A 60 22.79 9.67 -23.55
N GLN A 61 23.45 9.10 -24.57
CA GLN A 61 24.14 9.87 -25.60
C GLN A 61 23.28 10.13 -26.86
N LYS A 62 22.23 9.33 -27.08
CA LYS A 62 21.33 9.39 -28.24
C LYS A 62 22.05 9.40 -29.59
N THR A 63 23.19 8.73 -29.68
CA THR A 63 24.06 8.68 -30.87
C THR A 63 23.65 7.60 -31.88
N ILE A 64 22.87 6.61 -31.45
CA ILE A 64 22.31 5.55 -32.29
C ILE A 64 20.80 5.41 -32.06
N GLY A 65 20.05 5.10 -33.12
CA GLY A 65 18.61 4.86 -33.03
C GLY A 65 18.25 3.41 -32.67
N ALA A 66 16.99 3.17 -32.30
CA ALA A 66 16.48 1.86 -31.86
C ALA A 66 16.79 0.72 -32.85
N ALA A 67 16.67 0.98 -34.15
CA ALA A 67 16.99 0.01 -35.21
C ALA A 67 18.46 -0.45 -35.17
N THR A 68 19.39 0.51 -35.14
CA THR A 68 20.83 0.25 -35.04
C THR A 68 21.19 -0.47 -33.75
N THR A 69 20.53 -0.13 -32.64
CA THR A 69 20.75 -0.76 -31.35
C THR A 69 20.27 -2.21 -31.32
N ILE A 70 19.08 -2.50 -31.86
CA ILE A 70 18.56 -3.88 -31.96
C ILE A 70 19.50 -4.73 -32.82
N GLN A 71 19.95 -4.21 -33.97
CA GLN A 71 20.85 -4.95 -34.83
C GLN A 71 22.22 -5.21 -34.16
N SER A 72 22.73 -4.22 -33.43
CA SER A 72 23.99 -4.34 -32.69
C SER A 72 23.87 -5.35 -31.55
N MET A 73 22.74 -5.38 -30.84
CA MET A 73 22.42 -6.37 -29.81
C MET A 73 22.27 -7.78 -30.40
N LEU A 74 21.55 -7.94 -31.52
CA LEU A 74 21.42 -9.23 -32.20
C LEU A 74 22.79 -9.79 -32.62
N ASN A 75 23.69 -8.94 -33.09
CA ASN A 75 25.05 -9.33 -33.43
C ASN A 75 25.91 -9.67 -32.20
N LEU A 76 25.85 -8.85 -31.14
CA LEU A 76 26.59 -9.04 -29.90
C LEU A 76 26.20 -10.35 -29.20
N LEU A 77 24.91 -10.67 -29.17
CA LEU A 77 24.38 -11.82 -28.43
C LEU A 77 24.51 -13.16 -29.17
N LYS A 78 25.02 -13.20 -30.41
CA LYS A 78 25.34 -14.47 -31.11
C LYS A 78 26.25 -15.38 -30.29
N ALA A 79 27.10 -14.81 -29.45
CA ALA A 79 28.00 -15.53 -28.55
C ALA A 79 27.29 -16.17 -27.33
N ASN A 80 26.05 -15.77 -27.00
CA ASN A 80 25.26 -16.34 -25.91
C ASN A 80 23.82 -16.62 -26.37
N LYS A 81 23.57 -17.87 -26.78
CA LYS A 81 22.29 -18.31 -27.35
C LYS A 81 21.09 -18.07 -26.42
N LYS A 82 21.27 -18.20 -25.09
CA LYS A 82 20.19 -17.99 -24.11
C LYS A 82 19.83 -16.51 -23.99
N ALA A 83 20.82 -15.64 -23.93
CA ALA A 83 20.61 -14.20 -23.90
C ALA A 83 19.98 -13.69 -25.21
N LEU A 84 20.41 -14.25 -26.37
CA LEU A 84 19.83 -13.93 -27.67
C LEU A 84 18.35 -14.33 -27.78
N GLU A 85 17.99 -15.53 -27.30
CA GLU A 85 16.59 -15.99 -27.31
C GLU A 85 15.72 -15.14 -26.38
N TYR A 86 16.23 -14.79 -25.20
CA TYR A 86 15.53 -13.90 -24.28
C TYR A 86 15.37 -12.48 -24.85
N PHE A 87 16.40 -11.94 -25.51
CA PHE A 87 16.32 -10.63 -26.15
C PHE A 87 15.26 -10.61 -27.24
N LYS A 88 15.27 -11.59 -28.16
CA LYS A 88 14.24 -11.72 -29.22
C LYS A 88 12.84 -11.88 -28.63
N GLY A 89 12.68 -12.76 -27.65
CA GLY A 89 11.39 -13.00 -26.98
C GLY A 89 10.87 -11.78 -26.24
N SER A 90 11.75 -11.03 -25.58
CA SER A 90 11.40 -9.80 -24.85
C SER A 90 10.95 -8.69 -25.80
N ILE A 91 11.58 -8.53 -26.97
CA ILE A 91 11.14 -7.56 -27.98
C ILE A 91 9.75 -7.92 -28.50
N VAL A 92 9.50 -9.20 -28.82
CA VAL A 92 8.15 -9.65 -29.23
C VAL A 92 7.13 -9.46 -28.10
N GLY A 93 7.52 -9.77 -26.86
CA GLY A 93 6.68 -9.58 -25.69
C GLY A 93 6.25 -8.11 -25.54
N VAL A 94 7.20 -7.19 -25.60
CA VAL A 94 6.91 -5.74 -25.56
C VAL A 94 5.99 -5.32 -26.72
N LEU A 95 6.30 -5.73 -27.95
CA LEU A 95 5.47 -5.41 -29.14
C LEU A 95 4.05 -5.99 -29.07
N THR A 96 3.83 -7.01 -28.25
CA THR A 96 2.52 -7.66 -28.04
C THR A 96 1.87 -7.28 -26.71
N GLY A 97 2.41 -6.29 -25.99
CA GLY A 97 1.87 -5.77 -24.73
C GLY A 97 2.10 -6.68 -23.51
N GLN A 98 3.03 -7.62 -23.58
CA GLN A 98 3.42 -8.45 -22.43
C GLN A 98 4.42 -7.72 -21.52
N PRO A 99 4.22 -7.75 -20.19
CA PRO A 99 5.14 -7.12 -19.25
C PRO A 99 6.46 -7.90 -19.18
N LEU A 100 7.58 -7.17 -19.12
CA LEU A 100 8.90 -7.75 -18.84
C LEU A 100 8.98 -8.24 -17.38
N PRO A 101 9.69 -9.34 -17.10
CA PRO A 101 9.83 -9.87 -15.74
C PRO A 101 10.54 -8.85 -14.83
N LEU A 102 10.21 -8.83 -13.54
CA LEU A 102 10.76 -7.85 -12.59
C LEU A 102 12.25 -8.04 -12.27
N ARG A 103 12.81 -9.24 -12.54
CA ARG A 103 14.23 -9.54 -12.33
C ARG A 103 14.87 -10.09 -13.60
N PRO A 104 16.11 -9.68 -13.92
CA PRO A 104 16.84 -10.20 -15.07
C PRO A 104 17.13 -11.71 -14.88
N PRO A 105 16.93 -12.55 -15.90
CA PRO A 105 17.34 -13.95 -15.85
C PRO A 105 18.86 -14.07 -15.96
N PHE A 106 19.47 -15.05 -15.27
CA PHE A 106 20.90 -15.32 -15.36
C PHE A 106 21.24 -16.20 -16.57
N PHE A 107 22.09 -15.72 -17.48
CA PHE A 107 22.43 -16.43 -18.73
C PHE A 107 23.69 -17.32 -18.63
N GLY A 108 24.22 -17.54 -17.42
CA GLY A 108 25.40 -18.36 -17.17
C GLY A 108 26.69 -17.56 -17.03
N GLY A 109 27.81 -18.26 -16.90
CA GLY A 109 29.15 -17.68 -16.71
C GLY A 109 29.60 -17.64 -15.24
N VAL A 110 30.75 -17.03 -14.97
CA VAL A 110 31.33 -16.93 -13.61
C VAL A 110 31.22 -15.48 -13.17
N ILE A 111 30.47 -15.24 -12.08
CA ILE A 111 30.37 -13.92 -11.48
C ILE A 111 31.68 -13.65 -10.73
N PRO A 112 32.43 -12.58 -11.06
CA PRO A 112 33.64 -12.25 -10.33
C PRO A 112 33.31 -11.97 -8.85
N GLU A 113 33.99 -12.64 -7.91
CA GLU A 113 33.92 -12.26 -6.50
C GLU A 113 34.55 -10.87 -6.30
N PRO A 114 33.96 -10.00 -5.47
CA PRO A 114 34.51 -8.67 -5.25
C PRO A 114 35.88 -8.77 -4.55
N ALA A 115 36.89 -8.14 -5.14
CA ALA A 115 38.21 -8.02 -4.56
C ALA A 115 38.15 -7.23 -3.24
N ALA A 116 38.65 -7.84 -2.16
CA ALA A 116 38.84 -7.17 -0.89
C ALA A 116 39.97 -6.14 -1.01
N GLU A 117 39.63 -4.85 -1.11
CA GLU A 117 40.61 -3.76 -1.09
C GLU A 117 41.00 -3.39 0.35
N ALA A 118 42.25 -3.74 0.67
CA ALA A 118 43.27 -2.95 1.36
C ALA A 118 42.86 -2.04 2.54
N MET A 119 43.12 -2.52 3.77
CA MET A 119 43.56 -1.65 4.86
C MET A 119 44.98 -2.03 5.29
N VAL A 120 45.82 -0.99 5.30
CA VAL A 120 47.23 -0.93 5.64
C VAL A 120 47.47 -1.37 7.10
N ALA A 121 48.45 -2.24 7.32
CA ALA A 121 49.17 -2.34 8.58
C ALA A 121 50.58 -2.91 8.35
N GLU A 122 51.54 -2.26 9.02
CA GLU A 122 52.99 -2.39 8.92
C GLU A 122 53.57 -3.76 9.28
N GLU A 123 54.76 -3.96 8.73
CA GLU A 123 55.88 -4.82 9.11
C GLU A 123 55.76 -5.70 10.37
N ALA A 124 55.85 -7.02 10.17
CA ALA A 124 56.79 -7.89 10.89
C ALA A 124 56.95 -9.23 10.15
N SER A 125 58.13 -9.45 9.59
CA SER A 125 58.64 -10.76 9.13
C SER A 125 59.59 -11.36 10.19
N PRO A 126 60.15 -12.56 10.00
CA PRO A 126 59.53 -13.89 9.79
C PRO A 126 60.13 -14.94 10.79
N ASP A 127 59.54 -16.15 10.92
CA ASP A 127 60.31 -17.41 10.80
C ASP A 127 59.53 -18.72 11.08
N LYS A 128 59.80 -19.68 10.18
CA LYS A 128 60.04 -21.14 10.35
C LYS A 128 58.94 -22.11 10.81
N SER A 129 58.64 -23.05 9.90
CA SER A 129 58.94 -24.51 9.98
C SER A 129 57.79 -25.35 9.38
N THR A 130 57.90 -25.77 8.11
CA THR A 130 58.30 -27.11 7.63
C THR A 130 57.35 -28.28 7.93
N ALA A 131 56.74 -28.77 6.84
CA ALA A 131 56.83 -30.14 6.31
C ALA A 131 55.81 -31.25 6.69
N ALA A 132 55.58 -32.07 5.65
CA ALA A 132 55.10 -33.46 5.56
C ALA A 132 53.58 -33.63 5.28
N SER A 133 53.11 -34.00 4.08
CA SER A 133 53.39 -35.13 3.17
C SER A 133 52.55 -36.40 3.42
N SER A 134 51.49 -36.51 2.59
CA SER A 134 51.18 -37.68 1.74
C SER A 134 50.52 -38.97 2.30
N LYS A 135 49.50 -39.40 1.54
CA LYS A 135 49.26 -40.74 0.93
C LYS A 135 48.09 -41.63 1.40
N LYS A 136 47.33 -42.02 0.36
CA LYS A 136 46.67 -43.32 0.00
C LYS A 136 45.23 -43.56 0.49
N LEU A 137 44.23 -43.67 -0.41
CA LEU A 137 43.81 -44.84 -1.25
C LEU A 137 43.25 -46.00 -0.38
N ALA A 138 42.10 -46.65 -0.60
CA ALA A 138 41.20 -46.79 -1.75
C ALA A 138 39.91 -47.60 -1.39
N LYS A 139 38.90 -47.48 -2.27
CA LYS A 139 38.03 -48.53 -2.88
C LYS A 139 37.00 -49.39 -2.09
N GLN A 140 35.74 -49.18 -2.51
CA GLN A 140 34.78 -50.11 -3.17
C GLN A 140 33.81 -51.05 -2.38
N LYS A 141 32.52 -50.84 -2.72
CA LYS A 141 31.49 -51.77 -3.27
C LYS A 141 30.52 -52.56 -2.37
N SER A 142 29.23 -52.29 -2.67
CA SER A 142 28.08 -53.20 -2.90
C SER A 142 27.57 -54.16 -1.81
N ALA A 143 26.26 -54.12 -1.52
CA ALA A 143 25.28 -55.11 -2.03
C ALA A 143 23.86 -54.85 -1.49
N ALA A 144 22.86 -55.15 -2.33
CA ALA A 144 21.43 -55.10 -2.09
C ALA A 144 20.89 -56.40 -1.46
N ARG A 145 19.70 -56.35 -0.82
CA ARG A 145 18.76 -57.49 -0.78
C ARG A 145 17.31 -57.06 -0.58
N LYS A 146 16.44 -57.61 -1.44
CA LYS A 146 14.96 -57.56 -1.52
C LYS A 146 14.32 -58.76 -0.81
N ARG A 147 13.00 -58.65 -0.55
CA ARG A 147 11.87 -59.64 -0.53
C ARG A 147 11.04 -59.53 0.76
N SER A 148 9.71 -59.66 0.84
CA SER A 148 8.56 -59.92 -0.08
C SER A 148 7.27 -59.51 0.71
N LEU A 149 6.17 -58.97 0.14
CA LEU A 149 5.00 -59.65 -0.48
C LEU A 149 4.53 -60.89 0.32
N GLU A 150 3.27 -61.17 0.64
CA GLU A 150 1.91 -60.65 0.33
C GLU A 150 0.93 -61.54 1.15
N ASN A 151 -0.30 -61.10 1.46
CA ASN A 151 -1.53 -61.90 1.25
C ASN A 151 -2.81 -61.22 1.78
N THR A 152 -3.82 -61.35 0.91
CA THR A 152 -5.19 -60.86 0.88
C THR A 152 -6.18 -61.71 1.69
N SER A 153 -7.32 -61.14 2.09
CA SER A 153 -8.66 -61.72 1.79
C SER A 153 -9.80 -60.74 2.15
N MET A 154 -10.82 -60.72 1.28
CA MET A 154 -12.13 -60.10 1.46
C MET A 154 -13.10 -61.08 2.13
N ALA A 155 -14.11 -60.58 2.85
CA ALA A 155 -15.47 -61.14 2.88
C ALA A 155 -16.48 -60.15 3.50
N GLU A 156 -17.67 -60.08 2.88
CA GLU A 156 -18.85 -59.30 3.24
C GLU A 156 -19.77 -60.01 4.27
N SER A 157 -20.85 -59.29 4.67
CA SER A 157 -22.07 -59.70 5.42
C SER A 157 -21.92 -59.77 6.95
N GLY A 158 -22.88 -59.41 7.81
CA GLY A 158 -24.26 -58.94 7.69
C GLY A 158 -24.98 -59.19 9.03
N ALA A 159 -25.74 -58.20 9.52
CA ALA A 159 -26.92 -58.27 10.41
C ALA A 159 -26.84 -58.81 11.87
N GLU A 160 -27.52 -58.04 12.76
CA GLU A 160 -28.18 -58.41 14.04
C GLU A 160 -27.31 -58.96 15.20
N GLY A 161 -27.48 -58.61 16.48
CA GLY A 161 -28.44 -57.83 17.23
C GLY A 161 -28.21 -58.10 18.74
N LYS A 162 -28.82 -57.26 19.58
CA LYS A 162 -29.12 -57.44 21.03
C LYS A 162 -28.04 -57.13 22.09
N ARG A 163 -28.38 -56.09 22.88
CA ARG A 163 -27.99 -55.79 24.28
C ARG A 163 -28.46 -56.86 25.28
N PRO A 164 -27.92 -56.84 26.52
CA PRO A 164 -28.75 -56.49 27.70
C PRO A 164 -28.11 -55.40 28.60
N LYS A 165 -28.86 -54.38 29.03
CA LYS A 165 -29.50 -54.12 30.37
C LYS A 165 -28.48 -53.86 31.50
N ALA A 166 -28.31 -52.68 32.10
CA ALA A 166 -29.19 -51.62 32.67
C ALA A 166 -29.51 -51.82 34.17
N GLU A 167 -29.30 -50.77 34.98
CA GLU A 167 -30.02 -50.33 36.22
C GLU A 167 -29.29 -49.06 36.74
N ASN A 168 -29.87 -47.98 37.30
CA ASN A 168 -31.22 -47.59 37.78
C ASN A 168 -31.34 -46.03 37.75
N ARG A 169 -32.40 -45.42 37.16
CA ARG A 169 -33.58 -44.71 37.77
C ARG A 169 -33.26 -43.40 38.54
N HIS A 170 -33.88 -42.22 38.33
CA HIS A 170 -35.31 -41.81 38.23
C HIS A 170 -35.45 -40.47 37.44
N LYS A 171 -36.33 -40.30 36.41
CA LYS A 171 -37.74 -39.80 36.32
C LYS A 171 -38.02 -38.44 37.02
N THR A 172 -38.47 -37.36 36.35
CA THR A 172 -39.80 -37.06 35.71
C THR A 172 -39.70 -35.92 34.66
N ARG A 173 -40.24 -35.98 33.41
CA ARG A 173 -41.60 -35.63 32.86
C ARG A 173 -42.01 -34.14 33.12
N GLU A 174 -42.40 -33.23 32.22
CA GLU A 174 -43.08 -33.22 30.88
C GLU A 174 -42.72 -31.97 30.02
N THR A 175 -43.02 -32.05 28.71
CA THR A 175 -42.98 -31.05 27.59
C THR A 175 -44.14 -30.02 27.63
N PRO A 176 -44.35 -29.13 26.63
CA PRO A 176 -43.46 -28.21 25.88
C PRO A 176 -44.00 -26.75 25.89
N SER A 177 -43.15 -25.72 26.01
CA SER A 177 -43.57 -24.33 25.71
C SER A 177 -42.43 -23.53 25.09
N SER A 178 -42.78 -22.77 24.06
CA SER A 178 -42.00 -21.78 23.31
C SER A 178 -40.94 -21.04 24.13
N PRO A 179 -39.74 -20.75 23.56
CA PRO A 179 -38.77 -19.91 24.24
C PRO A 179 -39.32 -18.47 24.39
N PRO A 180 -39.19 -17.84 25.56
CA PRO A 180 -39.74 -16.52 25.80
C PRO A 180 -38.90 -15.41 25.17
N LEU A 181 -39.62 -14.34 24.81
CA LEU A 181 -39.13 -13.03 24.43
C LEU A 181 -38.31 -12.39 25.58
N ARG A 182 -37.20 -11.75 25.19
CA ARG A 182 -36.50 -10.59 25.81
C ARG A 182 -36.53 -10.48 27.35
N THR A 183 -35.35 -10.61 27.96
CA THR A 183 -35.04 -10.07 29.29
C THR A 183 -34.00 -8.95 29.13
N PRO A 184 -34.12 -7.81 29.86
CA PRO A 184 -33.33 -6.60 29.62
C PRO A 184 -31.95 -6.61 30.31
N LEU A 185 -31.12 -5.70 29.82
CA LEU A 185 -29.79 -5.24 30.22
C LEU A 185 -29.35 -5.42 31.69
N ALA A 186 -28.07 -5.83 31.79
CA ALA A 186 -27.04 -5.40 32.73
C ALA A 186 -27.32 -5.60 34.23
N GLU A 187 -26.91 -6.76 34.75
CA GLU A 187 -26.38 -6.81 36.11
C GLU A 187 -25.06 -6.02 36.12
N GLU A 188 -24.98 -4.95 36.91
CA GLU A 188 -23.72 -4.25 37.16
C GLU A 188 -22.75 -5.23 37.80
N THR A 189 -21.70 -5.61 37.06
CA THR A 189 -20.63 -6.46 37.56
C THR A 189 -19.95 -5.76 38.73
N THR A 190 -20.06 -6.32 39.93
CA THR A 190 -19.30 -5.88 41.10
C THR A 190 -17.88 -6.45 41.02
N TYR A 191 -16.88 -5.56 40.99
CA TYR A 191 -15.46 -5.91 40.96
C TYR A 191 -14.88 -5.86 42.38
N ALA A 192 -13.99 -6.79 42.74
CA ALA A 192 -13.46 -6.86 44.09
C ALA A 192 -12.41 -5.78 44.38
N SER A 193 -11.81 -5.16 43.35
CA SER A 193 -10.96 -3.98 43.47
C SER A 193 -11.05 -3.06 42.24
N GLU A 194 -10.56 -1.82 42.39
CA GLU A 194 -10.48 -0.87 41.28
C GLU A 194 -9.45 -1.32 40.22
N GLU A 195 -8.40 -2.06 40.61
CA GLU A 195 -7.49 -2.69 39.63
C GLU A 195 -8.18 -3.78 38.80
N GLU A 196 -9.04 -4.62 39.40
CA GLU A 196 -9.83 -5.63 38.68
C GLU A 196 -10.82 -4.98 37.72
N ARG A 197 -11.45 -3.88 38.14
CA ARG A 197 -12.34 -3.10 37.27
C ARG A 197 -11.58 -2.49 36.09
N VAL A 198 -10.40 -1.93 36.32
CA VAL A 198 -9.53 -1.37 35.27
C VAL A 198 -8.99 -2.47 34.33
N GLN A 199 -8.73 -3.68 34.84
CA GLN A 199 -8.35 -4.86 34.05
C GLN A 199 -9.52 -5.46 33.24
N ALA A 200 -10.74 -5.41 33.77
CA ALA A 200 -11.93 -5.88 33.06
C ALA A 200 -12.36 -4.93 31.93
N ILE A 201 -12.12 -3.62 32.10
CA ILE A 201 -12.42 -2.59 31.08
C ILE A 201 -11.33 -2.54 29.98
N ASN A 202 -10.12 -3.02 30.25
CA ASN A 202 -9.02 -3.15 29.27
C ASN A 202 -8.72 -4.64 28.97
N PRO A 203 -9.30 -5.24 27.91
CA PRO A 203 -9.28 -6.68 27.68
C PRO A 203 -7.96 -7.18 27.05
N THR A 204 -6.82 -6.80 27.61
CA THR A 204 -5.49 -7.16 27.10
C THR A 204 -4.95 -8.48 27.64
N TYR A 205 -5.69 -9.17 28.53
CA TYR A 205 -5.16 -10.28 29.35
C TYR A 205 -5.99 -11.57 29.38
N THR A 206 -7.07 -11.68 28.61
CA THR A 206 -7.82 -12.94 28.49
C THR A 206 -7.92 -13.36 27.02
N ILE A 207 -6.88 -14.04 26.52
CA ILE A 207 -7.00 -14.81 25.27
C ILE A 207 -7.04 -16.30 25.63
N PRO A 208 -8.11 -17.03 25.26
CA PRO A 208 -8.28 -18.44 25.57
C PRO A 208 -7.11 -19.30 25.11
N THR A 209 -6.75 -20.24 25.98
CA THR A 209 -5.80 -21.31 25.73
C THR A 209 -6.55 -22.54 25.20
N GLN A 210 -6.48 -22.76 23.89
CA GLN A 210 -6.26 -24.05 23.22
C GLN A 210 -6.43 -23.83 21.72
N TRP A 211 -5.48 -24.37 20.95
CA TRP A 211 -5.35 -24.44 19.49
C TRP A 211 -6.60 -24.07 18.67
N GLU A 212 -6.39 -23.22 17.65
CA GLU A 212 -7.29 -22.85 16.54
C GLU A 212 -8.06 -21.50 16.69
N GLU A 213 -8.01 -20.71 15.60
CA GLU A 213 -8.72 -19.44 15.29
C GLU A 213 -8.10 -18.08 15.70
N LEU A 214 -8.05 -17.16 14.71
CA LEU A 214 -7.80 -15.73 14.90
C LEU A 214 -8.91 -15.14 15.79
N TYR A 215 -8.55 -14.34 16.80
CA TYR A 215 -9.55 -13.60 17.56
C TYR A 215 -10.14 -12.49 16.71
N TYR A 216 -11.39 -12.67 16.29
CA TYR A 216 -12.11 -11.66 15.50
C TYR A 216 -12.79 -10.65 16.43
N GLN A 217 -12.36 -9.40 16.31
CA GLN A 217 -13.05 -8.28 16.93
C GLN A 217 -14.43 -8.09 16.28
N LYS A 218 -15.36 -7.57 17.09
CA LYS A 218 -16.70 -7.22 16.60
C LYS A 218 -16.59 -6.00 15.67
N VAL A 219 -17.20 -6.11 14.49
CA VAL A 219 -17.37 -4.96 13.59
C VAL A 219 -18.47 -4.06 14.14
N GLU A 220 -18.16 -2.78 14.32
CA GLU A 220 -19.11 -1.80 14.84
C GLU A 220 -20.16 -1.44 13.78
N VAL A 221 -21.40 -1.25 14.21
CA VAL A 221 -22.51 -0.82 13.34
C VAL A 221 -22.83 0.63 13.67
N ILE A 222 -22.73 1.50 12.67
CA ILE A 222 -22.96 2.94 12.79
C ILE A 222 -24.21 3.28 11.97
N ASN A 223 -25.23 3.84 12.62
CA ASN A 223 -26.39 4.38 11.91
C ASN A 223 -26.03 5.73 11.32
N VAL A 224 -26.20 5.91 10.01
CA VAL A 224 -25.82 7.15 9.29
C VAL A 224 -26.60 8.39 9.75
N ASN A 225 -27.75 8.21 10.41
CA ASN A 225 -28.57 9.29 10.95
C ASN A 225 -28.18 9.69 12.38
N ASN A 226 -27.18 9.03 12.98
CA ASN A 226 -26.65 9.43 14.28
C ASN A 226 -25.89 10.77 14.15
N SER A 227 -26.15 11.71 15.06
CA SER A 227 -25.50 13.03 15.08
C SER A 227 -23.97 12.99 15.17
N HIS A 228 -23.40 11.90 15.70
CA HIS A 228 -21.96 11.68 15.83
C HIS A 228 -21.39 10.69 14.79
N ALA A 229 -22.20 10.24 13.82
CA ALA A 229 -21.78 9.25 12.84
C ALA A 229 -20.53 9.71 12.06
N LYS A 230 -20.49 10.97 11.65
CA LYS A 230 -19.38 11.53 10.86
C LYS A 230 -18.05 11.45 11.60
N GLU A 231 -18.02 11.84 12.87
CA GLU A 231 -16.82 11.82 13.71
C GLU A 231 -16.36 10.38 13.98
N GLN A 232 -17.29 9.49 14.29
CA GLN A 232 -17.00 8.07 14.52
C GLN A 232 -16.42 7.40 13.27
N ILE A 233 -17.07 7.59 12.12
CA ILE A 233 -16.62 7.09 10.82
C ILE A 233 -15.22 7.61 10.50
N LYS A 234 -14.98 8.91 10.65
CA LYS A 234 -13.66 9.50 10.39
C LYS A 234 -12.59 8.90 11.30
N ALA A 235 -12.87 8.73 12.59
CA ALA A 235 -11.96 8.11 13.54
C ALA A 235 -11.63 6.65 13.18
N LYS A 236 -12.64 5.84 12.84
CA LYS A 236 -12.46 4.44 12.39
C LYS A 236 -11.60 4.35 11.14
N ARG A 237 -11.87 5.22 10.15
CA ARG A 237 -11.10 5.27 8.89
C ARG A 237 -9.63 5.61 9.14
N PHE A 238 -9.33 6.58 10.01
CA PHE A 238 -7.96 6.87 10.43
C PHE A 238 -7.31 5.74 11.23
N ALA A 239 -8.07 5.04 12.06
CA ALA A 239 -7.58 3.90 12.83
C ALA A 239 -7.33 2.67 11.94
N GLY A 240 -7.89 2.62 10.72
CA GLY A 240 -7.81 1.44 9.84
C GLY A 240 -8.80 0.34 10.23
N GLU A 241 -9.84 0.70 10.97
CA GLU A 241 -10.86 -0.22 11.47
C GLU A 241 -12.07 -0.29 10.52
N PRO A 242 -12.51 -1.49 10.12
CA PRO A 242 -13.74 -1.66 9.34
C PRO A 242 -14.98 -1.43 10.20
N PHE A 243 -16.07 -0.99 9.56
CA PHE A 243 -17.36 -0.74 10.21
C PHE A 243 -18.52 -0.99 9.24
N LEU A 244 -19.71 -1.26 9.80
CA LEU A 244 -20.97 -1.35 9.06
C LEU A 244 -21.73 -0.04 9.14
N LEU A 245 -22.38 0.34 8.05
CA LEU A 245 -23.33 1.44 7.97
C LEU A 245 -24.75 0.90 7.80
N GLU A 246 -25.69 1.50 8.52
CA GLU A 246 -27.12 1.21 8.44
C GLU A 246 -27.94 2.51 8.45
N GLY A 247 -29.23 2.43 8.13
CA GLY A 247 -30.15 3.58 8.14
C GLY A 247 -30.02 4.50 6.92
N HIS A 248 -29.23 4.10 5.92
CA HIS A 248 -29.13 4.79 4.65
C HIS A 248 -30.38 4.54 3.79
N THR A 249 -30.71 5.51 2.95
CA THR A 249 -31.73 5.37 1.90
C THR A 249 -31.11 5.75 0.57
N GLY A 250 -31.67 5.28 -0.54
CA GLY A 250 -31.24 5.70 -1.88
C GLY A 250 -29.88 5.17 -2.38
N TRP A 251 -29.10 4.46 -1.56
CA TRP A 251 -27.78 3.93 -1.96
C TRP A 251 -27.84 2.90 -3.11
N LEU A 252 -28.93 2.14 -3.23
CA LEU A 252 -29.08 1.04 -4.18
C LEU A 252 -30.27 1.21 -5.14
N LYS A 253 -30.71 2.45 -5.46
CA LYS A 253 -31.94 2.64 -6.27
C LYS A 253 -31.86 2.02 -7.67
N PHE A 254 -30.67 1.82 -8.22
CA PHE A 254 -30.51 1.12 -9.50
C PHE A 254 -31.02 -0.33 -9.45
N ALA A 255 -31.08 -0.93 -8.26
CA ALA A 255 -31.54 -2.29 -8.03
C ALA A 255 -33.02 -2.38 -7.61
N ASP A 256 -33.77 -1.27 -7.68
CA ASP A 256 -35.19 -1.25 -7.34
C ASP A 256 -35.96 -2.27 -8.20
N GLY A 257 -36.74 -3.13 -7.54
CA GLY A 257 -37.52 -4.19 -8.20
C GLY A 257 -36.75 -5.47 -8.54
N TRP A 258 -35.43 -5.53 -8.29
CA TRP A 258 -34.63 -6.74 -8.52
C TRP A 258 -34.85 -7.81 -7.45
N VAL A 259 -35.39 -7.45 -6.28
CA VAL A 259 -35.62 -8.38 -5.17
C VAL A 259 -37.11 -8.63 -5.02
N LYS A 260 -37.51 -9.91 -5.06
CA LYS A 260 -38.89 -10.33 -4.81
C LYS A 260 -39.22 -10.26 -3.32
N PRO A 261 -40.51 -10.30 -2.92
CA PRO A 261 -40.91 -10.28 -1.50
C PRO A 261 -40.33 -11.43 -0.66
N ASP A 262 -39.95 -12.55 -1.30
CA ASP A 262 -39.31 -13.70 -0.65
C ASP A 262 -37.78 -13.54 -0.51
N GLY A 263 -37.22 -12.40 -0.92
CA GLY A 263 -35.78 -12.11 -0.88
C GLY A 263 -34.97 -12.72 -2.02
N THR A 264 -35.61 -13.35 -3.01
CA THR A 264 -34.94 -13.94 -4.17
C THR A 264 -34.85 -12.96 -5.34
N LEU A 265 -34.00 -13.30 -6.33
CA LEU A 265 -33.82 -12.47 -7.52
C LEU A 265 -35.06 -12.48 -8.42
N ASN A 266 -35.54 -11.29 -8.78
CA ASN A 266 -36.40 -11.07 -9.92
C ASN A 266 -35.57 -11.00 -11.20
N ALA A 267 -35.28 -12.17 -11.78
CA ALA A 267 -34.42 -12.28 -12.96
C ALA A 267 -34.93 -11.46 -14.16
N THR A 268 -36.25 -11.33 -14.33
CA THR A 268 -36.83 -10.50 -15.39
C THR A 268 -36.48 -9.03 -15.21
N ALA A 269 -36.67 -8.48 -14.01
CA ALA A 269 -36.33 -7.08 -13.72
C ALA A 269 -34.82 -6.82 -13.75
N PHE A 270 -34.02 -7.76 -13.26
CA PHE A 270 -32.56 -7.66 -13.27
C PHE A 270 -31.97 -7.71 -14.69
N LEU A 271 -32.54 -8.50 -15.59
CA LEU A 271 -32.04 -8.66 -16.96
C LEU A 271 -32.61 -7.61 -17.93
N ASP A 272 -33.58 -6.80 -17.51
CA ASP A 272 -34.25 -5.84 -18.37
C ASP A 272 -33.25 -4.82 -18.93
N GLY A 273 -33.22 -4.68 -20.26
CA GLY A 273 -32.26 -3.83 -20.96
C GLY A 273 -30.79 -4.29 -20.97
N ILE A 274 -30.35 -5.20 -20.10
CA ILE A 274 -28.92 -5.61 -19.96
C ILE A 274 -28.64 -7.12 -20.17
N HIS A 275 -29.64 -7.89 -20.62
CA HIS A 275 -29.55 -9.34 -20.77
C HIS A 275 -28.40 -9.88 -21.65
N ASP A 276 -27.94 -9.11 -22.62
CA ASP A 276 -26.92 -9.42 -23.62
C ASP A 276 -25.53 -8.85 -23.27
N VAL A 277 -25.43 -8.02 -22.24
CA VAL A 277 -24.16 -7.46 -21.77
C VAL A 277 -23.22 -8.59 -21.37
N LYS A 278 -21.96 -8.50 -21.81
CA LYS A 278 -20.94 -9.49 -21.47
C LYS A 278 -20.37 -9.19 -20.10
N VAL A 279 -20.53 -10.13 -19.17
CA VAL A 279 -20.03 -10.00 -17.81
C VAL A 279 -18.81 -10.89 -17.56
N PRO A 280 -17.81 -10.40 -16.82
CA PRO A 280 -16.65 -11.18 -16.43
C PRO A 280 -17.04 -12.30 -15.46
N VAL A 281 -16.52 -13.50 -15.70
CA VAL A 281 -16.73 -14.65 -14.80
C VAL A 281 -15.42 -15.35 -14.46
N LEU A 282 -15.34 -15.81 -13.21
CA LEU A 282 -14.26 -16.66 -12.70
C LEU A 282 -14.72 -18.10 -12.57
N GLU A 283 -13.82 -19.02 -12.88
CA GLU A 283 -14.00 -20.42 -12.51
C GLU A 283 -13.66 -20.62 -11.02
N ARG A 284 -14.29 -21.61 -10.38
CA ARG A 284 -14.11 -21.89 -8.95
C ARG A 284 -12.64 -22.05 -8.49
N ASN A 285 -11.75 -22.48 -9.38
CA ASN A 285 -10.31 -22.67 -9.12
C ASN A 285 -9.44 -21.73 -9.97
N TYR A 286 -9.83 -20.46 -10.05
CA TYR A 286 -9.11 -19.46 -10.86
C TYR A 286 -7.65 -19.26 -10.42
N GLU A 287 -6.81 -18.91 -11.39
CA GLU A 287 -5.42 -18.50 -11.18
C GLU A 287 -5.36 -17.00 -10.85
N GLU A 288 -4.55 -16.60 -9.87
CA GLU A 288 -4.54 -15.21 -9.37
C GLU A 288 -3.98 -14.19 -10.37
N ARG A 289 -3.02 -14.59 -11.21
CA ARG A 289 -2.35 -13.67 -12.14
C ARG A 289 -3.26 -13.19 -13.27
N ASN A 290 -4.22 -14.01 -13.67
CA ASN A 290 -5.22 -13.64 -14.66
C ASN A 290 -6.53 -14.37 -14.33
N PRO A 291 -7.30 -13.85 -13.36
CA PRO A 291 -8.43 -14.56 -12.81
C PRO A 291 -9.56 -14.65 -13.84
N ILE A 292 -9.81 -13.56 -14.58
CA ILE A 292 -10.88 -13.47 -15.58
C ILE A 292 -10.41 -14.10 -16.89
N LYS A 293 -10.79 -15.37 -17.10
CA LYS A 293 -10.46 -16.11 -18.33
C LYS A 293 -11.54 -16.01 -19.41
N THR A 294 -12.76 -15.62 -19.05
CA THR A 294 -13.89 -15.60 -19.99
C THR A 294 -14.97 -14.60 -19.59
N HIS A 295 -15.80 -14.24 -20.56
CA HIS A 295 -16.97 -13.39 -20.39
C HIS A 295 -18.20 -14.13 -20.93
N LEU A 296 -19.32 -14.02 -20.22
CA LEU A 296 -20.59 -14.63 -20.63
C LEU A 296 -21.65 -13.54 -20.80
N PRO A 297 -22.61 -13.67 -21.73
CA PRO A 297 -23.81 -12.84 -21.70
C PRO A 297 -24.50 -12.96 -20.34
N LEU A 298 -24.93 -11.84 -19.76
CA LEU A 298 -25.51 -11.80 -18.42
C LEU A 298 -26.70 -12.76 -18.27
N SER A 299 -27.60 -12.78 -19.25
CA SER A 299 -28.75 -13.70 -19.26
C SER A 299 -28.34 -15.15 -19.34
N TYR A 300 -27.25 -15.48 -20.04
CA TYR A 300 -26.72 -16.83 -20.09
C TYR A 300 -26.19 -17.24 -18.72
N TYR A 301 -25.44 -16.36 -18.04
CA TYR A 301 -24.95 -16.59 -16.68
C TYR A 301 -26.11 -16.83 -15.70
N VAL A 302 -27.10 -15.93 -15.68
CA VAL A 302 -28.25 -16.00 -14.76
C VAL A 302 -29.04 -17.29 -14.99
N LYS A 303 -29.43 -17.57 -16.24
CA LYS A 303 -30.28 -18.72 -16.56
C LYS A 303 -29.58 -20.05 -16.36
N ASN A 304 -28.30 -20.18 -16.74
CA ASN A 304 -27.63 -21.48 -16.76
C ASN A 304 -26.86 -21.82 -15.48
N TYR A 305 -26.47 -20.81 -14.70
CA TYR A 305 -25.69 -21.00 -13.48
C TYR A 305 -26.42 -20.54 -12.23
N TRP A 306 -26.89 -19.30 -12.19
CA TRP A 306 -27.52 -18.77 -10.98
C TRP A 306 -28.83 -19.50 -10.65
N GLU A 307 -29.78 -19.56 -11.58
CA GLU A 307 -31.09 -20.18 -11.34
C GLU A 307 -31.00 -21.70 -11.05
N HIS A 308 -29.91 -22.32 -11.50
CA HIS A 308 -29.64 -23.75 -11.30
C HIS A 308 -28.77 -24.06 -10.07
N GLY A 309 -28.39 -23.05 -9.27
CA GLY A 309 -27.59 -23.27 -8.07
C GLY A 309 -26.14 -23.71 -8.35
N LYS A 310 -25.60 -23.45 -9.54
CA LYS A 310 -24.26 -23.89 -9.96
C LYS A 310 -23.17 -22.89 -9.53
N SER A 311 -22.14 -23.38 -8.85
CA SER A 311 -20.99 -22.60 -8.37
C SER A 311 -19.76 -22.69 -9.26
N ASP A 312 -19.89 -23.28 -10.46
CA ASP A 312 -18.81 -23.41 -11.44
C ASP A 312 -18.25 -22.05 -11.86
N TYR A 313 -19.15 -21.06 -12.03
CA TYR A 313 -18.80 -19.69 -12.36
C TYR A 313 -19.29 -18.67 -11.33
N TYR A 314 -18.43 -17.70 -11.08
CA TYR A 314 -18.68 -16.54 -10.23
C TYR A 314 -18.57 -15.27 -11.08
N MET A 315 -19.63 -14.47 -11.19
CA MET A 315 -19.55 -13.16 -11.84
C MET A 315 -18.72 -12.23 -10.97
N HIS A 316 -17.59 -11.78 -11.50
CA HIS A 316 -16.55 -11.13 -10.71
C HIS A 316 -16.26 -9.73 -11.20
N GLN A 317 -16.48 -8.75 -10.34
CA GLN A 317 -16.10 -7.35 -10.58
C GLN A 317 -16.65 -6.84 -11.91
N TRP A 318 -17.94 -7.04 -12.17
CA TRP A 318 -18.57 -6.44 -13.34
C TRP A 318 -18.70 -4.93 -13.13
N GLN A 319 -17.73 -4.19 -13.65
CA GLN A 319 -17.62 -2.74 -13.56
C GLN A 319 -18.55 -2.05 -14.56
N PHE A 320 -19.84 -2.08 -14.24
CA PHE A 320 -20.92 -1.63 -15.12
C PHE A 320 -20.85 -0.16 -15.59
N PRO A 321 -20.22 0.82 -14.90
CA PRO A 321 -20.11 2.18 -15.44
C PRO A 321 -19.30 2.25 -16.75
N LEU A 322 -18.39 1.30 -16.97
CA LEU A 322 -17.57 1.25 -18.17
C LEU A 322 -18.25 0.52 -19.33
N ASP A 323 -19.39 -0.12 -19.10
CA ASP A 323 -20.21 -0.70 -20.15
C ASP A 323 -21.23 0.36 -20.64
N PRO A 324 -21.22 0.77 -21.92
CA PRO A 324 -22.10 1.84 -22.40
C PRO A 324 -23.60 1.56 -22.18
N LYS A 325 -24.01 0.29 -22.25
CA LYS A 325 -25.42 -0.10 -22.12
C LYS A 325 -25.83 -0.17 -20.65
N ALA A 326 -25.00 -0.80 -19.82
CA ALA A 326 -25.27 -0.92 -18.39
C ALA A 326 -25.08 0.42 -17.67
N GLY A 327 -24.08 1.22 -18.04
CA GLY A 327 -23.85 2.56 -17.51
C GLY A 327 -25.05 3.47 -17.69
N GLN A 328 -25.63 3.53 -18.89
CA GLN A 328 -26.86 4.30 -19.14
C GLN A 328 -28.04 3.89 -18.27
N LEU A 329 -28.14 2.61 -17.90
CA LEU A 329 -29.25 2.07 -17.12
C LEU A 329 -29.00 2.12 -15.61
N LEU A 330 -27.76 2.04 -15.14
CA LEU A 330 -27.43 1.82 -13.73
C LEU A 330 -26.75 3.02 -13.05
N CYS A 331 -26.00 3.84 -13.79
CA CYS A 331 -25.31 5.01 -13.23
C CYS A 331 -26.28 6.13 -12.80
N TYR A 332 -25.78 7.03 -11.94
CA TYR A 332 -26.48 8.22 -11.43
C TYR A 332 -27.71 7.93 -10.58
N LYS A 333 -27.87 6.68 -10.14
CA LYS A 333 -28.99 6.23 -9.30
C LYS A 333 -28.58 5.97 -7.84
N CYS A 334 -27.29 6.04 -7.53
CA CYS A 334 -26.79 5.94 -6.15
C CYS A 334 -26.74 7.33 -5.51
N GLU A 335 -27.39 7.50 -4.36
CA GLU A 335 -27.23 8.73 -3.57
C GLU A 335 -25.98 8.66 -2.70
N GLU A 336 -25.09 9.65 -2.77
CA GLU A 336 -23.88 9.69 -1.94
C GLU A 336 -24.18 9.70 -0.44
N LEU A 337 -23.36 9.01 0.35
CA LEU A 337 -23.47 8.99 1.81
C LEU A 337 -22.77 10.22 2.41
N PRO A 338 -23.52 11.23 2.89
CA PRO A 338 -22.97 12.51 3.36
C PRO A 338 -21.95 12.37 4.50
N VAL A 339 -22.05 11.28 5.26
CA VAL A 339 -21.21 10.97 6.41
C VAL A 339 -19.82 10.46 6.04
N LEU A 340 -19.62 9.97 4.80
CA LEU A 340 -18.32 9.44 4.35
C LEU A 340 -17.39 10.56 3.87
N GLY A 341 -17.90 11.60 3.21
CA GLY A 341 -17.09 12.68 2.65
C GLY A 341 -17.43 12.95 1.19
N ASP A 342 -16.61 13.77 0.53
CA ASP A 342 -16.73 14.08 -0.89
C ASP A 342 -15.85 13.10 -1.68
N ASN A 343 -16.49 12.17 -2.38
CA ASN A 343 -15.79 11.09 -3.08
C ASN A 343 -15.14 11.61 -4.36
N LEU A 344 -13.80 11.63 -4.41
CA LEU A 344 -13.04 12.18 -5.53
C LEU A 344 -13.23 11.41 -6.83
N LEU A 345 -13.62 10.13 -6.75
CA LEU A 345 -13.88 9.30 -7.93
C LEU A 345 -15.07 9.80 -8.75
N LEU A 346 -15.94 10.64 -8.18
CA LEU A 346 -17.05 11.28 -8.91
C LEU A 346 -16.57 12.28 -9.97
N TYR A 347 -15.32 12.76 -9.86
CA TYR A 347 -14.74 13.75 -10.77
C TYR A 347 -13.81 13.10 -11.80
N TRP A 348 -13.64 11.78 -11.79
CA TRP A 348 -12.55 11.14 -12.54
C TRP A 348 -12.81 11.07 -14.05
N LEU A 349 -13.67 10.16 -14.49
CA LEU A 349 -13.84 9.86 -15.92
C LEU A 349 -14.97 10.68 -16.52
N ASP A 350 -14.68 11.42 -17.60
CA ASP A 350 -15.68 12.23 -18.31
C ASP A 350 -16.92 11.44 -18.74
N ALA A 351 -16.73 10.19 -19.18
CA ALA A 351 -17.80 9.32 -19.63
C ALA A 351 -18.88 9.06 -18.57
N VAL A 352 -18.51 9.14 -17.28
CA VAL A 352 -19.40 8.92 -16.14
C VAL A 352 -19.25 9.99 -15.06
N ARG A 353 -18.85 11.21 -15.44
CA ARG A 353 -18.60 12.31 -14.51
C ARG A 353 -19.85 12.61 -13.69
N GLY A 354 -19.70 12.80 -12.39
CA GLY A 354 -20.78 12.88 -11.42
C GLY A 354 -21.22 11.52 -10.85
N ASP A 355 -20.64 10.42 -11.33
CA ASP A 355 -20.78 9.08 -10.76
C ASP A 355 -19.40 8.41 -10.64
N ASN A 356 -19.34 7.31 -9.91
CA ASN A 356 -18.08 6.64 -9.61
C ASN A 356 -17.78 5.59 -10.69
N PRO A 357 -16.64 5.64 -11.39
CA PRO A 357 -16.31 4.64 -12.40
C PRO A 357 -15.94 3.27 -11.79
N LEU A 358 -15.52 3.24 -10.52
CA LEU A 358 -15.04 2.09 -9.79
C LEU A 358 -16.12 1.45 -8.89
N GLN A 359 -17.32 1.26 -9.45
CA GLN A 359 -18.41 0.50 -8.84
C GLN A 359 -18.73 -0.73 -9.69
N TYR A 360 -19.07 -1.83 -9.02
CA TYR A 360 -19.17 -3.13 -9.66
C TYR A 360 -20.13 -4.05 -8.94
N LEU A 361 -20.62 -5.05 -9.68
CA LEU A 361 -21.46 -6.12 -9.16
C LEU A 361 -20.67 -7.43 -9.09
N PHE A 362 -20.92 -8.17 -8.01
CA PHE A 362 -20.57 -9.58 -7.88
C PHE A 362 -21.83 -10.42 -7.77
N MET A 363 -21.81 -11.58 -8.40
CA MET A 363 -22.92 -12.52 -8.31
C MET A 363 -22.38 -13.94 -8.28
N GLY A 364 -22.81 -14.71 -7.28
CA GLY A 364 -22.30 -16.06 -7.09
C GLY A 364 -23.18 -16.91 -6.19
N GLN A 365 -23.14 -18.21 -6.44
CA GLN A 365 -23.80 -19.19 -5.58
C GLN A 365 -23.12 -19.29 -4.21
N LYS A 366 -23.77 -20.02 -3.31
CA LYS A 366 -23.20 -20.34 -2.00
C LYS A 366 -21.80 -20.95 -2.16
N SER A 367 -20.90 -20.56 -1.27
CA SER A 367 -19.50 -21.02 -1.20
C SER A 367 -18.58 -20.56 -2.33
N THR A 368 -19.02 -19.65 -3.21
CA THR A 368 -18.06 -18.89 -4.03
C THR A 368 -17.27 -17.94 -3.13
N ARG A 369 -15.95 -17.89 -3.31
CA ARG A 369 -15.03 -17.16 -2.43
C ARG A 369 -14.00 -16.37 -3.21
N SER A 370 -13.58 -15.23 -2.67
CA SER A 370 -12.35 -14.53 -3.06
C SER A 370 -11.27 -14.80 -2.02
N ARG A 371 -10.03 -14.98 -2.47
CA ARG A 371 -8.85 -15.09 -1.58
C ARG A 371 -8.60 -13.79 -0.83
N MET A 372 -7.89 -13.90 0.29
CA MET A 372 -7.45 -12.70 1.01
C MET A 372 -6.54 -11.90 0.09
N HIS A 373 -6.86 -10.64 -0.09
CA HIS A 373 -6.09 -9.73 -0.90
C HIS A 373 -6.19 -8.33 -0.32
N GLN A 374 -5.35 -7.45 -0.81
CA GLN A 374 -5.43 -6.02 -0.58
C GLN A 374 -5.87 -5.37 -1.89
N ASP A 375 -6.84 -4.47 -1.81
CA ASP A 375 -7.19 -3.66 -2.98
C ASP A 375 -6.08 -2.64 -3.27
N PRO A 376 -5.67 -2.48 -4.54
CA PRO A 376 -4.62 -1.55 -4.93
C PRO A 376 -5.16 -0.09 -4.97
N GLY A 377 -4.27 0.88 -5.13
CA GLY A 377 -4.67 2.27 -5.41
C GLY A 377 -4.86 3.16 -4.19
N GLY A 378 -4.64 2.67 -2.97
CA GLY A 378 -4.86 3.45 -1.75
C GLY A 378 -6.34 3.82 -1.51
N LEU A 379 -7.26 3.04 -2.07
CA LEU A 379 -8.70 3.26 -2.02
C LEU A 379 -9.33 2.52 -0.82
N GLY A 380 -10.34 3.12 -0.21
CA GLY A 380 -11.29 2.39 0.65
C GLY A 380 -12.33 1.68 -0.22
N ILE A 381 -12.99 0.67 0.32
CA ILE A 381 -14.01 -0.10 -0.41
C ILE A 381 -15.27 -0.29 0.43
N MET A 382 -16.42 -0.22 -0.24
CA MET A 382 -17.73 -0.51 0.31
C MET A 382 -18.27 -1.83 -0.26
N ILE A 383 -18.90 -2.65 0.59
CA ILE A 383 -19.55 -3.91 0.24
C ILE A 383 -21.00 -3.86 0.73
N ALA A 384 -21.95 -3.96 -0.21
CA ALA A 384 -23.38 -3.90 0.06
C ALA A 384 -24.12 -5.04 -0.68
N PRO A 385 -24.44 -6.15 0.01
CA PRO A 385 -25.28 -7.19 -0.55
C PRO A 385 -26.66 -6.65 -0.94
N ILE A 386 -27.09 -6.89 -2.18
CA ILE A 386 -28.45 -6.62 -2.65
C ILE A 386 -29.32 -7.83 -2.29
N ILE A 387 -28.80 -9.04 -2.51
CA ILE A 387 -29.42 -10.32 -2.20
C ILE A 387 -28.40 -11.18 -1.47
N GLY A 388 -28.88 -11.96 -0.49
CA GLY A 388 -28.07 -12.97 0.19
C GLY A 388 -27.15 -12.39 1.25
N THR A 389 -26.17 -13.18 1.69
CA THR A 389 -25.26 -12.83 2.78
C THR A 389 -23.83 -13.09 2.36
N LYS A 390 -22.98 -12.07 2.56
CA LYS A 390 -21.55 -12.14 2.27
C LYS A 390 -20.77 -12.08 3.57
N ARG A 391 -19.99 -13.11 3.85
CA ARG A 391 -19.04 -13.15 4.95
C ARG A 391 -17.74 -12.50 4.51
N VAL A 392 -17.25 -11.56 5.29
CA VAL A 392 -15.98 -10.87 5.03
C VAL A 392 -15.08 -11.09 6.23
N THR A 393 -13.90 -11.67 5.99
CA THR A 393 -12.83 -11.79 6.98
C THR A 393 -11.76 -10.78 6.64
N MET A 394 -11.34 -9.98 7.61
CA MET A 394 -10.46 -8.82 7.41
C MET A 394 -9.29 -8.85 8.39
N LEU A 395 -8.16 -8.34 7.94
CA LEU A 395 -6.98 -8.04 8.75
C LEU A 395 -6.67 -6.55 8.62
N HIS A 396 -6.22 -5.97 9.72
CA HIS A 396 -5.79 -4.57 9.75
C HIS A 396 -4.71 -4.30 8.71
N ARG A 397 -4.73 -3.12 8.08
CA ARG A 397 -3.77 -2.71 7.03
C ARG A 397 -2.29 -2.80 7.41
N GLN A 398 -1.97 -2.83 8.69
CA GLN A 398 -0.59 -3.09 9.14
C GLN A 398 -0.10 -4.51 8.82
N ALA A 399 -1.01 -5.44 8.52
CA ALA A 399 -0.68 -6.77 8.02
C ALA A 399 0.20 -6.72 6.77
N ALA A 400 -0.03 -5.76 5.87
CA ALA A 400 0.74 -5.62 4.64
C ALA A 400 2.23 -5.27 4.88
N LYS A 401 2.60 -4.82 6.08
CA LYS A 401 3.98 -4.49 6.46
C LYS A 401 4.78 -5.69 6.95
N LEU A 402 4.15 -6.85 7.11
CA LEU A 402 4.83 -8.05 7.59
C LEU A 402 5.34 -8.85 6.39
N ASP A 403 6.66 -9.02 6.30
CA ASP A 403 7.30 -9.84 5.25
C ASP A 403 6.80 -11.29 5.20
N SER A 404 6.24 -11.78 6.31
CA SER A 404 5.63 -13.10 6.43
C SER A 404 4.20 -13.18 5.89
N VAL A 405 3.62 -12.05 5.45
CA VAL A 405 2.25 -11.88 4.96
C VAL A 405 2.33 -11.48 3.47
N HIS A 406 2.86 -12.38 2.65
CA HIS A 406 2.98 -12.19 1.18
C HIS A 406 2.37 -13.36 0.41
N GLU A 407 2.14 -13.17 -0.89
CA GLU A 407 1.40 -13.94 -1.92
C GLU A 407 1.31 -15.48 -1.80
N THR A 408 2.20 -16.10 -1.04
CA THR A 408 2.23 -17.56 -0.80
C THR A 408 1.34 -18.04 0.35
N VAL A 409 0.79 -17.12 1.14
CA VAL A 409 -0.01 -17.45 2.32
C VAL A 409 -1.48 -17.62 1.95
N ASN A 410 -2.02 -18.83 2.15
CA ASN A 410 -3.44 -19.07 2.01
C ASN A 410 -4.20 -18.56 3.24
N PHE A 411 -4.58 -17.29 3.23
CA PHE A 411 -5.28 -16.66 4.37
C PHE A 411 -6.74 -17.10 4.55
N HIS A 412 -7.28 -17.99 3.71
CA HIS A 412 -8.51 -18.73 4.07
C HIS A 412 -8.26 -19.79 5.14
N ASP A 413 -7.01 -20.20 5.28
CA ASP A 413 -6.53 -21.23 6.20
C ASP A 413 -5.21 -20.74 6.84
N VAL A 414 -5.34 -19.72 7.68
CA VAL A 414 -4.19 -19.05 8.31
C VAL A 414 -3.53 -20.03 9.29
N ASP A 415 -2.36 -20.52 8.89
CA ASP A 415 -1.48 -21.30 9.74
C ASP A 415 -0.68 -20.35 10.66
N LEU A 416 -1.23 -20.10 11.85
CA LEU A 416 -0.59 -19.26 12.87
C LEU A 416 0.72 -19.85 13.40
N ASP A 417 1.01 -21.14 13.18
CA ASP A 417 2.30 -21.73 13.53
C ASP A 417 3.38 -21.32 12.52
N LYS A 418 3.01 -21.18 11.24
CA LYS A 418 3.89 -20.63 10.20
C LYS A 418 4.02 -19.11 10.28
N ILE A 419 2.96 -18.40 10.68
CA ILE A 419 2.90 -16.93 10.66
C ILE A 419 2.35 -16.41 11.99
N PRO A 420 3.11 -16.57 13.09
CA PRO A 420 2.65 -16.19 14.41
C PRO A 420 2.39 -14.69 14.55
N GLN A 421 2.99 -13.85 13.67
CA GLN A 421 2.79 -12.40 13.71
C GLN A 421 1.34 -11.98 13.44
N LEU A 422 0.58 -12.78 12.69
CA LEU A 422 -0.83 -12.50 12.39
C LEU A 422 -1.72 -12.54 13.63
N ALA A 423 -1.32 -13.26 14.68
CA ALA A 423 -2.07 -13.30 15.94
C ALA A 423 -2.05 -11.96 16.70
N PHE A 424 -1.18 -11.01 16.33
CA PHE A 424 -1.06 -9.70 16.99
C PHE A 424 -1.79 -8.59 16.25
N LEU A 425 -2.32 -8.86 15.07
CA LEU A 425 -3.01 -7.87 14.28
C LEU A 425 -4.51 -7.91 14.56
N PRO A 426 -5.16 -6.74 14.68
CA PRO A 426 -6.60 -6.69 14.70
C PRO A 426 -7.17 -7.42 13.47
N ALA A 427 -8.07 -8.35 13.74
CA ALA A 427 -8.78 -9.12 12.74
C ALA A 427 -10.28 -8.97 12.99
N TRP A 428 -11.07 -8.99 11.91
CA TRP A 428 -12.51 -8.89 11.99
C TRP A 428 -13.15 -9.95 11.10
N ARG A 429 -14.34 -10.41 11.48
CA ARG A 429 -15.18 -11.26 10.63
C ARG A 429 -16.63 -10.82 10.79
N VAL A 430 -17.31 -10.61 9.67
CA VAL A 430 -18.69 -10.13 9.68
C VAL A 430 -19.50 -10.73 8.54
N ASP A 431 -20.75 -11.05 8.82
CA ASP A 431 -21.74 -11.45 7.81
C ASP A 431 -22.56 -10.22 7.43
N VAL A 432 -22.26 -9.65 6.27
CA VAL A 432 -22.95 -8.48 5.72
C VAL A 432 -24.25 -8.94 5.05
N LYS A 433 -25.36 -8.26 5.36
CA LYS A 433 -26.71 -8.56 4.89
C LYS A 433 -27.30 -7.40 4.10
N PRO A 434 -28.41 -7.60 3.35
CA PRO A 434 -29.09 -6.51 2.67
C PRO A 434 -29.55 -5.45 3.65
N GLY A 435 -29.38 -4.18 3.27
CA GLY A 435 -29.60 -3.01 4.14
C GLY A 435 -28.38 -2.62 4.99
N GLN A 436 -27.26 -3.33 4.86
CA GLN A 436 -25.99 -2.97 5.49
C GLN A 436 -24.93 -2.67 4.43
N ILE A 437 -24.04 -1.72 4.74
CA ILE A 437 -22.85 -1.43 3.93
C ILE A 437 -21.62 -1.63 4.81
N LEU A 438 -20.77 -2.60 4.49
CA LEU A 438 -19.46 -2.71 5.11
C LEU A 438 -18.50 -1.73 4.44
N TYR A 439 -17.88 -0.86 5.22
CA TYR A 439 -16.77 -0.02 4.76
C TYR A 439 -15.45 -0.60 5.29
N MET A 440 -14.49 -0.78 4.39
CA MET A 440 -13.12 -1.19 4.71
C MET A 440 -12.15 -0.06 4.34
N PRO A 441 -11.36 0.46 5.30
CA PRO A 441 -10.33 1.46 5.03
C PRO A 441 -9.27 0.96 4.06
N GLU A 442 -8.54 1.90 3.46
CA GLU A 442 -7.48 1.61 2.50
C GLU A 442 -6.41 0.71 3.11
N GLY A 443 -5.96 -0.26 2.31
CA GLY A 443 -4.98 -1.26 2.72
C GLY A 443 -5.51 -2.39 3.59
N THR A 444 -6.82 -2.44 3.88
CA THR A 444 -7.43 -3.56 4.62
C THR A 444 -7.31 -4.85 3.79
N LEU A 445 -6.59 -5.83 4.33
CA LEU A 445 -6.53 -7.17 3.76
C LEU A 445 -7.85 -7.87 4.05
N HIS A 446 -8.48 -8.44 3.03
CA HIS A 446 -9.80 -9.05 3.19
C HIS A 446 -10.05 -10.22 2.24
N ALA A 447 -10.85 -11.18 2.71
CA ALA A 447 -11.38 -12.29 1.95
C ALA A 447 -12.90 -12.34 2.08
N CYS A 448 -13.58 -12.71 1.00
CA CYS A 448 -15.04 -12.80 0.97
C CYS A 448 -15.50 -14.23 0.68
N GLU A 449 -16.61 -14.62 1.30
CA GLU A 449 -17.36 -15.84 1.02
C GLU A 449 -18.85 -15.54 0.92
N ASN A 450 -19.51 -16.10 -0.10
CA ASN A 450 -20.96 -16.08 -0.18
C ASN A 450 -21.58 -17.18 0.71
N VAL A 451 -22.15 -16.80 1.85
CA VAL A 451 -22.79 -17.72 2.81
C VAL A 451 -24.08 -18.30 2.24
N THR A 452 -24.79 -17.49 1.46
CA THR A 452 -25.94 -17.85 0.64
C THR A 452 -25.67 -17.38 -0.80
N PRO A 453 -26.47 -17.80 -1.80
CA PRO A 453 -26.39 -17.19 -3.12
C PRO A 453 -26.52 -15.66 -2.99
N CYS A 454 -25.54 -14.93 -3.50
CA CYS A 454 -25.37 -13.51 -3.19
C CYS A 454 -25.16 -12.70 -4.48
N LEU A 455 -25.92 -11.61 -4.61
CA LEU A 455 -25.70 -10.52 -5.54
C LEU A 455 -25.29 -9.32 -4.69
N SER A 456 -24.09 -8.80 -4.90
CA SER A 456 -23.51 -7.76 -4.05
C SER A 456 -22.97 -6.62 -4.90
N TYR A 457 -23.31 -5.40 -4.48
CA TYR A 457 -22.75 -4.18 -5.01
C TYR A 457 -21.51 -3.79 -4.21
N HIS A 458 -20.47 -3.39 -4.92
CA HIS A 458 -19.21 -2.94 -4.35
C HIS A 458 -18.81 -1.62 -5.00
N ARG A 459 -18.16 -0.76 -4.23
CA ARG A 459 -17.75 0.57 -4.71
C ARG A 459 -16.51 1.06 -3.98
N PHE A 460 -15.53 1.53 -4.72
CA PHE A 460 -14.35 2.17 -4.14
C PHE A 460 -14.63 3.61 -3.70
N HIS A 461 -13.81 4.11 -2.77
CA HIS A 461 -13.96 5.43 -2.17
C HIS A 461 -12.59 6.07 -1.91
N VAL A 462 -12.44 7.32 -2.34
CA VAL A 462 -11.33 8.19 -1.93
C VAL A 462 -11.84 9.58 -1.62
N ASP A 463 -11.35 10.16 -0.53
CA ASP A 463 -11.59 11.53 -0.12
C ASP A 463 -10.39 12.06 0.67
N THR A 464 -10.56 13.19 1.34
CA THR A 464 -9.50 13.82 2.13
C THR A 464 -9.06 13.03 3.36
N VAL A 465 -9.84 12.04 3.83
CA VAL A 465 -9.52 11.23 5.01
C VAL A 465 -8.48 10.16 4.67
N ASN A 466 -8.58 9.52 3.51
CA ASN A 466 -7.62 8.51 3.05
C ASN A 466 -6.63 9.02 1.99
N MET A 467 -6.55 10.34 1.81
CA MET A 467 -5.64 11.00 0.87
C MET A 467 -4.17 10.56 1.06
N THR A 468 -3.72 10.36 2.30
CA THR A 468 -2.35 9.89 2.57
C THR A 468 -2.07 8.53 1.94
N GLY A 469 -2.98 7.55 2.10
CA GLY A 469 -2.82 6.24 1.49
C GLY A 469 -2.91 6.29 -0.04
N PHE A 470 -3.78 7.14 -0.57
CA PHE A 470 -3.90 7.38 -2.01
C PHE A 470 -2.61 7.97 -2.61
N LEU A 471 -1.99 8.96 -1.96
CA LEU A 471 -0.72 9.54 -2.38
C LEU A 471 0.45 8.56 -2.26
N GLN A 472 0.49 7.75 -1.20
CA GLN A 472 1.50 6.70 -1.07
C GLN A 472 1.41 5.70 -2.23
N SER A 473 0.20 5.29 -2.61
CA SER A 473 -0.04 4.44 -3.77
C SER A 473 0.39 5.12 -5.08
N PHE A 474 0.08 6.41 -5.25
CA PHE A 474 0.53 7.18 -6.42
C PHE A 474 2.06 7.22 -6.53
N LEU A 475 2.77 7.54 -5.43
CA LEU A 475 4.23 7.60 -5.41
C LEU A 475 4.88 6.22 -5.61
N ALA A 476 4.25 5.16 -5.09
CA ALA A 476 4.71 3.80 -5.24
C ALA A 476 4.43 3.20 -6.63
N GLN A 477 3.52 3.80 -7.41
CA GLN A 477 3.05 3.27 -8.70
C GLN A 477 2.54 1.82 -8.58
N ASP A 478 1.87 1.51 -7.46
CA ASP A 478 1.41 0.15 -7.13
C ASP A 478 0.13 -0.27 -7.88
N SER A 479 -0.52 0.67 -8.57
CA SER A 479 -1.77 0.46 -9.29
C SER A 479 -1.80 1.22 -10.62
N PRO A 480 -1.08 0.76 -11.66
CA PRO A 480 -0.98 1.47 -12.93
C PRO A 480 -2.30 1.63 -13.69
N SER A 481 -3.33 0.86 -13.32
CA SER A 481 -4.70 0.96 -13.87
C SER A 481 -5.52 2.11 -13.27
N ILE A 482 -5.04 2.74 -12.18
CA ILE A 482 -5.68 3.89 -11.54
C ILE A 482 -4.82 5.11 -11.87
N ASN A 483 -5.39 6.09 -12.56
CA ASN A 483 -4.71 7.34 -12.86
C ASN A 483 -4.88 8.33 -11.70
N HIS A 484 -4.07 8.17 -10.65
CA HIS A 484 -4.13 9.02 -9.46
C HIS A 484 -3.97 10.51 -9.80
N ALA A 485 -3.12 10.83 -10.78
CA ALA A 485 -2.88 12.20 -11.19
C ALA A 485 -4.15 12.84 -11.77
N GLU A 486 -4.78 12.16 -12.74
CA GLU A 486 -6.04 12.62 -13.35
C GLU A 486 -7.16 12.75 -12.31
N ILE A 487 -7.30 11.81 -11.38
CA ILE A 487 -8.30 11.88 -10.30
C ILE A 487 -8.11 13.15 -9.47
N LEU A 488 -6.88 13.44 -9.01
CA LEU A 488 -6.60 14.62 -8.20
C LEU A 488 -6.78 15.91 -9.00
N TRP A 489 -6.34 15.91 -10.25
CA TRP A 489 -6.40 17.06 -11.13
C TRP A 489 -7.84 17.44 -11.44
N ASN A 490 -8.66 16.48 -11.89
CA ASN A 490 -10.05 16.70 -12.24
C ASN A 490 -10.87 17.09 -11.01
N ALA A 491 -10.64 16.42 -9.86
CA ALA A 491 -11.31 16.78 -8.62
C ALA A 491 -10.99 18.21 -8.18
N ALA A 492 -9.75 18.67 -8.32
CA ALA A 492 -9.38 20.05 -7.98
C ALA A 492 -10.13 21.06 -8.84
N HIS A 493 -10.15 20.87 -10.16
CA HIS A 493 -10.86 21.77 -11.07
C HIS A 493 -12.36 21.80 -10.78
N ASP A 494 -13.01 20.65 -10.65
CA ASP A 494 -14.46 20.59 -10.45
C ASP A 494 -14.88 21.17 -9.10
N VAL A 495 -14.09 20.91 -8.05
CA VAL A 495 -14.34 21.48 -6.73
C VAL A 495 -14.15 22.99 -6.74
N MET A 496 -13.11 23.50 -7.41
CA MET A 496 -12.90 24.94 -7.58
C MET A 496 -14.06 25.59 -8.33
N SER A 497 -14.46 25.05 -9.49
CA SER A 497 -15.58 25.56 -10.28
C SER A 497 -16.88 25.58 -9.48
N ALA A 498 -17.20 24.49 -8.77
CA ALA A 498 -18.41 24.43 -7.95
C ALA A 498 -18.41 25.46 -6.80
N LEU A 499 -17.26 25.74 -6.19
CA LEU A 499 -17.12 26.78 -5.18
C LEU A 499 -17.24 28.18 -5.77
N GLU A 500 -16.67 28.44 -6.95
CA GLU A 500 -16.78 29.71 -7.65
C GLU A 500 -18.23 30.01 -8.05
N GLU A 501 -18.95 29.04 -8.62
CA GLU A 501 -20.36 29.17 -8.98
C GLU A 501 -21.20 29.58 -7.76
N LYS A 502 -21.02 28.88 -6.63
CA LYS A 502 -21.72 29.19 -5.38
C LYS A 502 -21.32 30.55 -4.82
N TYR A 503 -20.03 30.89 -4.85
CA TYR A 503 -19.51 32.18 -4.41
C TYR A 503 -20.13 33.34 -5.20
N HIS A 504 -20.20 33.22 -6.52
CA HIS A 504 -20.80 34.25 -7.38
C HIS A 504 -22.33 34.32 -7.23
N ALA A 505 -23.00 33.18 -7.17
CA ALA A 505 -24.46 33.12 -7.00
C ALA A 505 -24.93 33.78 -5.69
N ASN A 506 -24.12 33.69 -4.64
CA ASN A 506 -24.41 34.22 -3.31
C ASN A 506 -23.79 35.61 -3.06
N GLY A 507 -23.56 36.40 -4.11
CA GLY A 507 -23.08 37.78 -3.97
C GLY A 507 -21.68 37.87 -3.37
N GLN A 508 -20.77 37.00 -3.80
CA GLN A 508 -19.37 36.93 -3.34
C GLN A 508 -19.22 36.46 -1.89
N SER A 509 -20.04 35.47 -1.50
CA SER A 509 -19.96 34.75 -0.23
C SER A 509 -20.23 33.27 -0.46
N LEU A 510 -19.49 32.36 0.19
CA LEU A 510 -19.76 30.92 0.04
C LEU A 510 -21.07 30.48 0.74
N GLY A 511 -21.56 31.26 1.71
CA GLY A 511 -22.63 30.82 2.61
C GLY A 511 -22.20 29.67 3.55
N GLU A 512 -23.11 29.22 4.41
CA GLU A 512 -22.86 28.17 5.42
C GLU A 512 -23.50 26.81 5.04
N GLU A 513 -23.88 26.63 3.77
CA GLU A 513 -24.47 25.39 3.30
C GLU A 513 -23.48 24.22 3.48
N ILE A 514 -23.95 23.11 4.08
CA ILE A 514 -23.09 21.96 4.42
C ILE A 514 -22.37 21.39 3.19
N SER A 515 -23.05 21.36 2.03
CA SER A 515 -22.49 20.91 0.76
C SER A 515 -21.29 21.76 0.32
N THR A 516 -21.41 23.09 0.43
CA THR A 516 -20.35 24.06 0.13
C THR A 516 -19.18 23.92 1.09
N LEU A 517 -19.45 23.81 2.40
CA LEU A 517 -18.39 23.63 3.40
C LEU A 517 -17.60 22.34 3.18
N ARG A 518 -18.27 21.25 2.75
CA ARG A 518 -17.58 20.01 2.38
C ARG A 518 -16.66 20.19 1.19
N LYS A 519 -17.11 20.85 0.13
CA LYS A 519 -16.25 21.15 -1.03
C LYS A 519 -15.06 22.02 -0.65
N LEU A 520 -15.24 22.97 0.26
CA LEU A 520 -14.14 23.77 0.80
C LEU A 520 -13.12 22.91 1.55
N ASP A 521 -13.58 21.96 2.38
CA ASP A 521 -12.70 21.00 3.06
C ASP A 521 -12.00 20.06 2.06
N THR A 522 -12.69 19.62 1.00
CA THR A 522 -12.10 18.86 -0.11
C THR A 522 -10.97 19.65 -0.77
N LEU A 523 -11.22 20.92 -1.12
CA LEU A 523 -10.23 21.79 -1.75
C LEU A 523 -9.00 21.99 -0.87
N ARG A 524 -9.18 22.16 0.46
CA ARG A 524 -8.07 22.23 1.42
C ARG A 524 -7.25 20.94 1.43
N GLY A 525 -7.90 19.78 1.38
CA GLY A 525 -7.19 18.49 1.27
C GLY A 525 -6.40 18.35 -0.03
N LEU A 526 -7.01 18.73 -1.17
CA LEU A 526 -6.35 18.72 -2.48
C LEU A 526 -5.17 19.69 -2.55
N ARG A 527 -5.28 20.87 -1.92
CA ARG A 527 -4.17 21.80 -1.75
C ARG A 527 -2.96 21.14 -1.07
N HIS A 528 -3.20 20.38 0.00
CA HIS A 528 -2.14 19.67 0.70
C HIS A 528 -1.49 18.59 -0.17
N ALA A 529 -2.30 17.83 -0.92
CA ALA A 529 -1.82 16.86 -1.88
C ALA A 529 -0.95 17.51 -2.97
N CYS A 530 -1.45 18.55 -3.65
CA CYS A 530 -0.72 19.27 -4.70
C CYS A 530 0.60 19.87 -4.16
N ARG A 531 0.59 20.38 -2.92
CA ARG A 531 1.82 20.88 -2.28
C ARG A 531 2.87 19.79 -2.11
N MET A 532 2.49 18.59 -1.66
CA MET A 532 3.42 17.46 -1.56
C MET A 532 3.98 17.09 -2.93
N LEU A 533 3.11 16.94 -3.93
CA LEU A 533 3.52 16.59 -5.29
C LEU A 533 4.41 17.66 -5.94
N SER A 534 4.17 18.94 -5.65
CA SER A 534 5.00 20.04 -6.16
C SER A 534 6.42 20.08 -5.58
N LEU A 535 6.61 19.57 -4.35
CA LEU A 535 7.91 19.56 -3.67
C LEU A 535 8.77 18.37 -4.10
N GLU A 536 8.14 17.24 -4.40
CA GLU A 536 8.85 15.99 -4.67
C GLU A 536 9.35 15.86 -6.13
N GLN A 537 9.18 16.88 -6.99
CA GLN A 537 9.45 16.80 -8.44
C GLN A 537 8.89 15.50 -9.04
N VAL A 538 7.65 15.16 -8.66
CA VAL A 538 7.12 13.80 -8.80
C VAL A 538 7.07 13.38 -10.27
N LEU A 539 7.66 12.21 -10.50
CA LEU A 539 7.64 11.28 -11.64
C LEU A 539 7.03 11.81 -12.96
N PRO A 540 7.70 11.61 -14.12
CA PRO A 540 7.14 11.97 -15.42
C PRO A 540 5.89 11.13 -15.69
N THR A 541 4.73 11.73 -15.49
CA THR A 541 3.45 11.28 -16.03
C THR A 541 3.40 11.62 -17.52
N GLU A 542 2.73 10.79 -18.33
CA GLU A 542 2.61 11.00 -19.79
C GLU A 542 2.06 12.40 -20.13
N ASP A 543 1.20 12.93 -19.26
CA ASP A 543 0.72 14.30 -19.26
C ASP A 543 1.58 15.16 -18.33
N SER A 544 2.08 16.30 -18.80
CA SER A 544 2.81 17.26 -17.98
C SER A 544 1.88 17.97 -16.98
N TRP A 545 1.51 17.31 -15.88
CA TRP A 545 0.69 17.90 -14.82
C TRP A 545 1.49 18.96 -14.06
N ASP A 546 1.12 20.22 -14.24
CA ASP A 546 1.76 21.33 -13.53
C ASP A 546 1.18 21.48 -12.10
N TRP A 547 1.63 20.62 -11.19
CA TRP A 547 1.20 20.61 -9.79
C TRP A 547 1.43 21.94 -9.08
N LYS A 548 2.46 22.69 -9.48
CA LYS A 548 2.76 24.00 -8.91
C LYS A 548 1.71 25.01 -9.34
N LYS A 549 1.39 25.06 -10.63
CA LYS A 549 0.32 25.92 -11.15
C LYS A 549 -1.03 25.57 -10.54
N LEU A 550 -1.37 24.28 -10.45
CA LEU A 550 -2.61 23.86 -9.80
C LEU A 550 -2.67 24.27 -8.33
N LEU A 551 -1.55 24.13 -7.60
CA LEU A 551 -1.45 24.62 -6.22
C LEU A 551 -1.68 26.14 -6.15
N ASP A 552 -1.04 26.90 -7.05
CA ASP A 552 -1.21 28.35 -7.12
C ASP A 552 -2.69 28.69 -7.39
N ASP A 553 -3.35 28.04 -8.35
CA ASP A 553 -4.77 28.27 -8.67
C ASP A 553 -5.68 28.00 -7.46
N ILE A 554 -5.45 26.88 -6.75
CA ILE A 554 -6.16 26.56 -5.51
C ILE A 554 -5.94 27.63 -4.44
N ASP A 555 -4.69 28.09 -4.25
CA ASP A 555 -4.36 29.14 -3.29
C ASP A 555 -5.04 30.47 -3.63
N HIS A 556 -5.06 30.86 -4.90
CA HIS A 556 -5.76 32.06 -5.36
C HIS A 556 -7.27 31.99 -5.08
N LEU A 557 -7.91 30.83 -5.30
CA LEU A 557 -9.32 30.67 -4.97
C LEU A 557 -9.55 30.74 -3.45
N LEU A 558 -8.80 29.97 -2.66
CA LEU A 558 -8.94 29.94 -1.20
C LEU A 558 -8.77 31.33 -0.57
N VAL A 559 -7.81 32.14 -1.03
CA VAL A 559 -7.64 33.52 -0.54
C VAL A 559 -8.87 34.39 -0.80
N ARG A 560 -9.55 34.21 -1.94
CA ARG A 560 -10.76 34.96 -2.28
C ARG A 560 -11.96 34.53 -1.43
N VAL A 561 -12.17 33.22 -1.32
CA VAL A 561 -13.43 32.64 -0.80
C VAL A 561 -13.40 32.30 0.68
N ASP A 562 -12.22 32.05 1.27
CA ASP A 562 -12.07 31.70 2.69
C ASP A 562 -11.71 32.94 3.52
N THR A 563 -12.65 33.41 4.33
CA THR A 563 -12.45 34.55 5.24
C THR A 563 -11.35 34.33 6.28
N SER A 564 -11.04 33.07 6.63
CA SER A 564 -9.92 32.75 7.53
C SER A 564 -8.56 33.01 6.88
N ALA A 565 -8.45 32.90 5.55
CA ALA A 565 -7.24 33.25 4.80
C ALA A 565 -6.98 34.77 4.80
N LYS A 566 -8.05 35.59 4.77
CA LYS A 566 -7.97 37.06 4.83
C LYS A 566 -7.41 37.59 6.15
N GLN A 567 -7.64 36.90 7.28
CA GLN A 567 -7.05 37.28 8.57
C GLN A 567 -5.54 37.05 8.63
N ASN A 568 -5.01 36.07 7.90
CA ASN A 568 -3.58 35.79 7.85
C ASN A 568 -2.79 36.80 6.99
N GLN A 569 -3.42 37.41 5.97
CA GLN A 569 -2.78 38.45 5.15
C GLN A 569 -2.53 39.78 5.89
N LYS A 570 -3.37 40.12 6.90
CA LYS A 570 -3.19 41.35 7.69
C LYS A 570 -1.93 41.36 8.55
N LYS A 571 -1.29 40.20 8.79
CA LYS A 571 0.00 40.15 9.50
C LYS A 571 1.22 40.37 8.62
N ASN A 572 1.11 40.23 7.29
CA ASN A 572 2.27 40.24 6.39
C ASN A 572 2.26 41.35 5.31
N SER A 573 1.21 42.17 5.21
CA SER A 573 1.03 43.11 4.08
C SER A 573 1.38 44.59 4.35
N SER A 574 1.81 44.97 5.55
CA SER A 574 2.10 46.39 5.85
C SER A 574 3.36 46.95 5.19
N HIS A 575 4.22 46.13 4.60
CA HIS A 575 5.51 46.57 4.05
C HIS A 575 5.52 46.83 2.53
N GLY A 576 4.58 46.28 1.76
CA GLY A 576 4.60 46.39 0.29
C GLY A 576 4.07 47.72 -0.26
N SER A 577 3.05 48.31 0.37
CA SER A 577 2.34 49.48 -0.19
C SER A 577 3.09 50.80 -0.05
N THR A 578 4.03 50.91 0.90
CA THR A 578 4.77 52.15 1.20
C THR A 578 5.91 52.38 0.20
N PHE A 579 6.52 51.31 -0.31
CA PHE A 579 7.66 51.37 -1.23
C PHE A 579 7.25 51.83 -2.64
N THR A 580 6.08 51.38 -3.10
CA THR A 580 5.54 51.75 -4.43
C THR A 580 5.16 53.22 -4.51
N LYS A 581 4.67 53.81 -3.41
CA LYS A 581 4.37 55.25 -3.32
C LYS A 581 5.64 56.12 -3.30
N ALA A 582 6.72 55.68 -2.65
CA ALA A 582 7.99 56.43 -2.59
C ALA A 582 8.72 56.46 -3.94
N MET A 583 8.66 55.39 -4.73
CA MET A 583 9.23 55.33 -6.09
C MET A 583 8.47 56.22 -7.10
N ALA A 584 7.15 56.35 -6.96
CA ALA A 584 6.35 57.24 -7.81
C ALA A 584 6.66 58.73 -7.57
N ALA A 585 6.94 59.11 -6.32
CA ALA A 585 7.28 60.49 -5.94
C ALA A 585 8.63 60.99 -6.51
N LEU A 586 9.60 60.09 -6.74
CA LEU A 586 10.92 60.44 -7.28
C LEU A 586 10.99 60.41 -8.82
N ASN A 587 10.06 59.72 -9.49
CA ASN A 587 9.99 59.65 -10.95
C ASN A 587 9.22 60.82 -11.60
N GLY A 588 8.78 61.80 -10.80
CA GLY A 588 8.38 63.11 -11.29
C GLY A 588 6.99 63.21 -11.93
N GLU A 589 6.03 62.33 -11.59
CA GLU A 589 4.67 62.43 -12.13
C GLU A 589 3.67 63.24 -11.28
N GLU A 590 4.03 63.71 -10.08
CA GLU A 590 3.27 64.77 -9.39
C GLU A 590 4.20 65.86 -8.84
N SER A 591 4.02 67.06 -9.36
CA SER A 591 4.74 68.27 -8.97
C SER A 591 4.34 68.76 -7.58
N ALA A 592 5.34 69.25 -6.84
CA ALA A 592 5.30 69.97 -5.56
C ALA A 592 5.34 69.12 -4.28
N LEU A 593 6.43 68.38 -4.08
CA LEU A 593 6.84 67.91 -2.76
C LEU A 593 7.93 68.83 -2.19
N SER A 594 7.81 69.13 -0.90
CA SER A 594 8.72 70.00 -0.16
C SER A 594 10.08 69.33 0.08
N GLY A 595 11.12 70.12 0.37
CA GLY A 595 12.50 69.61 0.52
C GLY A 595 12.68 68.56 1.62
N GLU A 596 11.78 68.50 2.60
CA GLU A 596 11.77 67.46 3.65
C GLU A 596 11.18 66.12 3.15
N GLU A 597 10.17 66.15 2.28
CA GLU A 597 9.52 64.93 1.75
C GLU A 597 10.41 64.19 0.74
N VAL A 598 11.23 64.93 -0.01
CA VAL A 598 12.25 64.34 -0.90
C VAL A 598 13.36 63.67 -0.08
N ALA A 599 13.76 64.27 1.05
CA ALA A 599 14.77 63.70 1.93
C ALA A 599 14.25 62.43 2.64
N GLU A 600 12.98 62.40 3.06
CA GLU A 600 12.37 61.22 3.66
C GLU A 600 12.15 60.08 2.64
N ALA A 601 11.76 60.39 1.39
CA ALA A 601 11.67 59.41 0.31
C ALA A 601 13.04 58.83 -0.08
N GLN A 602 14.09 59.66 -0.14
CA GLN A 602 15.47 59.21 -0.33
C GLN A 602 15.94 58.31 0.82
N HIS A 603 15.62 58.66 2.07
CA HIS A 603 15.97 57.84 3.23
C HIS A 603 15.23 56.50 3.24
N ILE A 604 13.98 56.43 2.79
CA ILE A 604 13.22 55.17 2.65
C ILE A 604 13.79 54.28 1.53
N ILE A 605 14.22 54.87 0.42
CA ILE A 605 14.85 54.14 -0.70
C ILE A 605 16.27 53.70 -0.35
N GLU A 606 17.07 54.53 0.33
CA GLU A 606 18.37 54.11 0.86
C GLU A 606 18.22 53.04 1.93
N ALA A 607 17.21 53.12 2.80
CA ALA A 607 16.93 52.07 3.77
C ALA A 607 16.49 50.77 3.08
N ALA A 608 15.70 50.83 2.01
CA ALA A 608 15.26 49.66 1.25
C ALA A 608 16.37 49.08 0.36
N ALA A 609 17.21 49.91 -0.27
CA ALA A 609 18.38 49.50 -1.03
C ALA A 609 19.45 48.92 -0.09
N ASN A 610 19.62 49.48 1.11
CA ASN A 610 20.42 48.86 2.16
C ASN A 610 19.78 47.57 2.67
N LYS A 611 18.45 47.44 2.70
CA LYS A 611 17.77 46.19 3.08
C LYS A 611 17.86 45.13 1.98
N GLU A 612 17.85 45.51 0.70
CA GLU A 612 18.07 44.64 -0.46
C GLU A 612 19.53 44.30 -0.63
N ALA A 613 20.47 45.20 -0.34
CA ALA A 613 21.89 44.93 -0.28
C ALA A 613 22.24 44.09 0.94
N LEU A 614 21.59 44.28 2.09
CA LEU A 614 21.69 43.43 3.27
C LEU A 614 20.94 42.11 3.09
N ALA A 615 19.89 42.05 2.26
CA ALA A 615 19.19 40.84 1.87
C ALA A 615 19.91 40.10 0.74
N LYS A 616 20.64 40.76 -0.16
CA LYS A 616 21.57 40.14 -1.10
C LYS A 616 22.84 39.70 -0.39
N HIS A 617 23.40 40.49 0.52
CA HIS A 617 24.47 40.04 1.39
C HIS A 617 24.00 38.92 2.33
N LYS A 618 22.75 38.94 2.83
CA LYS A 618 22.18 37.78 3.53
C LYS A 618 21.91 36.63 2.58
N VAL A 619 21.37 36.81 1.39
CA VAL A 619 21.04 35.70 0.49
C VAL A 619 22.32 35.11 -0.12
N GLU A 620 23.36 35.89 -0.39
CA GLU A 620 24.67 35.41 -0.85
C GLU A 620 25.54 34.88 0.31
N ALA A 621 25.50 35.49 1.50
CA ALA A 621 26.18 34.95 2.69
C ALA A 621 25.41 33.81 3.39
N THR A 622 24.11 33.61 3.08
CA THR A 622 23.27 32.51 3.63
C THR A 622 23.00 31.43 2.57
N ALA A 623 23.11 31.69 1.27
CA ALA A 623 23.10 30.65 0.23
C ALA A 623 24.45 29.91 0.11
N ALA A 624 25.53 30.46 0.67
CA ALA A 624 26.80 29.76 0.85
C ALA A 624 27.02 29.21 2.27
N ARG A 625 26.11 29.50 3.22
CA ARG A 625 26.09 28.88 4.55
C ARG A 625 25.02 27.80 4.58
N SER A 626 25.41 26.63 4.11
CA SER A 626 24.55 25.46 4.11
C SER A 626 24.06 25.22 5.56
N HIS A 627 22.79 24.79 5.74
CA HIS A 627 22.13 24.47 7.03
C HIS A 627 23.09 23.86 8.07
N TRP A 628 24.01 23.05 7.58
CA TRP A 628 25.29 22.62 8.13
C TRP A 628 26.07 23.55 9.06
N GLU A 629 26.52 24.72 8.60
CA GLU A 629 27.36 25.62 9.40
C GLU A 629 26.60 26.19 10.61
N SER A 630 25.26 26.26 10.50
CA SER A 630 24.39 26.73 11.58
C SER A 630 24.17 25.69 12.68
N LEU A 631 24.22 24.39 12.35
CA LEU A 631 24.05 23.31 13.32
C LEU A 631 25.32 23.08 14.16
N ASN A 632 26.51 23.34 13.60
CA ASN A 632 27.82 23.19 14.26
C ASN A 632 27.92 21.90 15.11
N LEU A 633 27.62 20.76 14.48
CA LEU A 633 27.50 19.46 15.15
C LEU A 633 28.87 18.94 15.59
N LYS A 634 28.96 18.52 16.85
CA LYS A 634 30.11 17.85 17.45
C LYS A 634 29.69 16.45 17.87
N VAL A 635 30.65 15.52 17.90
CA VAL A 635 30.43 14.20 18.49
C VAL A 635 29.98 14.36 19.94
N GLY A 636 28.89 13.68 20.31
CA GLY A 636 28.23 13.79 21.60
C GLY A 636 27.06 14.79 21.67
N ASP A 637 26.84 15.62 20.64
CA ASP A 637 25.68 16.51 20.62
C ASP A 637 24.36 15.72 20.53
N ILE A 638 23.35 16.17 21.28
CA ILE A 638 21.98 15.67 21.14
C ILE A 638 21.22 16.50 20.11
N ILE A 639 20.69 15.84 19.08
CA ILE A 639 20.00 16.45 17.94
C ILE A 639 18.59 15.87 17.76
N GLY A 640 17.71 16.66 17.17
CA GLY A 640 16.37 16.26 16.74
C GLY A 640 16.41 15.81 15.29
N VAL A 641 16.06 14.55 15.04
CA VAL A 641 16.07 13.93 13.71
C VAL A 641 14.67 13.43 13.36
N GLN A 642 14.24 13.70 12.13
CA GLN A 642 13.00 13.22 11.55
C GLN A 642 13.31 12.06 10.60
N VAL A 643 12.90 10.85 10.98
CA VAL A 643 13.00 9.66 10.13
C VAL A 643 11.61 9.05 9.99
N PHE A 644 11.24 8.78 8.74
CA PHE A 644 9.85 8.56 8.33
C PHE A 644 8.96 9.77 8.73
N GLU A 645 8.02 9.59 9.65
CA GLU A 645 7.04 10.59 10.11
C GLU A 645 7.22 10.99 11.59
N LYS A 646 8.26 10.49 12.27
CA LYS A 646 8.47 10.71 13.71
C LYS A 646 9.68 11.61 13.97
N ARG A 647 9.54 12.50 14.96
CA ARG A 647 10.61 13.39 15.45
C ARG A 647 11.24 12.76 16.69
N ASN A 648 12.54 12.47 16.64
CA ASN A 648 13.26 11.77 17.69
C ASN A 648 14.51 12.53 18.13
N ARG A 649 15.02 12.25 19.33
CA ARG A 649 16.35 12.68 19.75
C ARG A 649 17.40 11.63 19.41
N ALA A 650 18.56 12.07 18.94
CA ALA A 650 19.71 11.23 18.65
C ALA A 650 21.02 11.89 19.07
N GLU A 651 21.98 11.10 19.51
CA GLU A 651 23.36 11.51 19.80
C GLU A 651 24.20 11.39 18.53
N VAL A 652 25.02 12.41 18.25
CA VAL A 652 25.94 12.41 17.11
C VAL A 652 27.16 11.56 17.44
N MET A 653 27.36 10.47 16.70
CA MET A 653 28.48 9.55 16.89
C MET A 653 29.69 9.92 16.02
N LYS A 654 29.44 10.37 14.79
CA LYS A 654 30.47 10.79 13.83
C LYS A 654 29.93 11.81 12.84
N VAL A 655 30.75 12.80 12.49
CA VAL A 655 30.45 13.77 11.43
C VAL A 655 31.48 13.61 10.31
N VAL A 656 31.02 13.38 9.07
CA VAL A 656 31.87 13.22 7.89
C VAL A 656 31.60 14.40 6.95
N ASN A 657 32.43 15.44 7.08
CA ASN A 657 32.19 16.75 6.47
C ASN A 657 32.34 16.75 4.93
N ASP A 658 33.17 15.87 4.39
CA ASP A 658 33.42 15.70 2.95
C ASP A 658 32.28 14.98 2.21
N LYS A 659 31.48 14.18 2.93
CA LYS A 659 30.38 13.38 2.36
C LYS A 659 28.99 13.79 2.81
N VAL A 660 28.86 14.85 3.62
CA VAL A 660 27.55 15.43 3.97
C VAL A 660 26.69 14.38 4.73
N LEU A 661 27.34 13.58 5.60
CA LEU A 661 26.72 12.49 6.38
C LEU A 661 26.99 12.63 7.87
N VAL A 662 25.95 12.39 8.69
CA VAL A 662 26.06 12.31 10.15
C VAL A 662 25.67 10.90 10.59
N GLN A 663 26.56 10.26 11.33
CA GLN A 663 26.28 8.98 11.97
C GLN A 663 25.65 9.26 13.34
N ILE A 664 24.46 8.74 13.57
CA ILE A 664 23.66 9.05 14.76
C ILE A 664 23.23 7.81 15.53
N HIS A 665 22.95 8.00 16.82
CA HIS A 665 22.38 6.99 17.71
C HIS A 665 21.12 7.53 18.40
N TYR A 666 19.95 6.92 18.23
CA TYR A 666 18.72 7.44 18.84
C TYR A 666 18.74 7.29 20.36
N ALA A 667 18.55 8.40 21.09
CA ALA A 667 18.69 8.47 22.55
C ALA A 667 17.37 8.22 23.31
N GLU A 668 16.21 8.37 22.66
CA GLU A 668 14.88 8.33 23.33
C GLU A 668 13.96 7.20 22.84
N TRP A 669 14.46 6.22 22.09
CA TRP A 669 13.62 5.17 21.51
C TRP A 669 13.78 3.79 22.17
N GLY A 670 12.69 3.25 22.72
CA GLY A 670 12.44 1.80 22.68
C GLY A 670 12.41 1.39 21.20
N SER A 671 13.25 0.43 20.83
CA SER A 671 13.80 0.40 19.48
C SER A 671 12.74 0.06 18.42
N ILE A 672 12.79 0.69 17.24
CA ILE A 672 11.98 0.27 16.06
C ILE A 672 12.21 -1.16 15.61
N TYR A 673 13.22 -1.80 16.18
CA TYR A 673 13.57 -3.18 15.93
C TYR A 673 12.98 -4.10 16.99
N ASP A 674 12.31 -3.56 18.02
CA ASP A 674 11.54 -4.36 18.94
C ASP A 674 10.41 -5.01 18.14
N GLU A 675 10.37 -6.33 18.16
CA GLU A 675 9.45 -7.08 17.31
C GLU A 675 8.91 -8.29 18.04
N PHE A 676 7.79 -8.80 17.55
CA PHE A 676 7.24 -10.06 18.02
C PHE A 676 7.99 -11.22 17.37
N MET A 677 8.70 -11.97 18.21
CA MET A 677 9.48 -13.14 17.81
C MET A 677 8.81 -14.41 18.30
N PRO A 678 8.74 -15.47 17.48
CA PRO A 678 8.38 -16.78 18.01
C PRO A 678 9.48 -17.29 18.94
N VAL A 679 9.09 -18.01 19.99
CA VAL A 679 9.99 -18.64 20.97
C VAL A 679 10.96 -19.61 20.30
N SER A 680 10.55 -20.25 19.20
CA SER A 680 11.41 -21.10 18.37
C SER A 680 12.55 -20.34 17.68
N SER A 681 12.39 -19.03 17.49
CA SER A 681 13.43 -18.14 16.95
C SER A 681 14.31 -17.52 18.04
N LEU A 682 14.04 -17.82 19.32
CA LEU A 682 14.88 -17.42 20.44
C LEU A 682 15.92 -18.46 20.80
N TYR A 683 17.04 -17.97 21.32
CA TYR A 683 18.19 -18.74 21.73
C TYR A 683 18.64 -18.31 23.13
N GLN A 684 19.29 -19.22 23.83
CA GLN A 684 19.99 -18.95 25.08
C GLN A 684 21.40 -19.49 25.01
N ARG A 685 22.33 -18.85 25.72
CA ARG A 685 23.68 -19.40 25.90
C ARG A 685 23.66 -20.42 27.02
N LYS A 686 23.92 -21.69 26.70
CA LYS A 686 24.12 -22.77 27.68
C LYS A 686 25.50 -23.37 27.51
N ARG A 687 26.33 -23.28 28.56
CA ARG A 687 27.73 -23.78 28.56
C ARG A 687 28.53 -23.31 27.34
N GLY A 688 28.42 -22.04 26.98
CA GLY A 688 29.11 -21.43 25.83
C GLY A 688 28.52 -21.77 24.45
N LYS A 689 27.52 -22.65 24.34
CA LYS A 689 26.84 -22.96 23.08
C LYS A 689 25.50 -22.23 22.97
N LYS A 690 25.19 -21.75 21.76
CA LYS A 690 23.88 -21.16 21.41
C LYS A 690 22.88 -22.31 21.23
N VAL A 691 21.83 -22.35 22.04
CA VAL A 691 20.80 -23.41 22.00
C VAL A 691 19.43 -22.76 21.84
N VAL A 692 18.60 -23.30 20.95
CA VAL A 692 17.20 -22.87 20.75
C VAL A 692 16.44 -22.96 22.07
N LEU A 693 15.62 -21.95 22.36
CA LEU A 693 14.74 -21.93 23.51
C LEU A 693 13.62 -22.96 23.31
N LYS A 694 13.56 -23.97 24.18
CA LYS A 694 12.54 -25.04 24.13
C LYS A 694 11.34 -24.78 25.05
N LYS A 695 11.45 -23.79 25.93
CA LYS A 695 10.43 -23.39 26.88
C LYS A 695 10.16 -21.90 26.67
N THR A 696 8.93 -21.48 26.93
CA THR A 696 8.53 -20.08 26.92
C THR A 696 9.41 -19.29 27.90
N PRO A 697 10.03 -18.18 27.47
CA PRO A 697 10.80 -17.31 28.36
C PRO A 697 9.86 -16.57 29.32
N GLU A 698 10.41 -16.02 30.40
CA GLU A 698 9.72 -15.08 31.28
C GLU A 698 9.95 -13.62 30.83
N VAL A 699 9.10 -12.70 31.29
CA VAL A 699 9.32 -11.26 31.05
C VAL A 699 10.61 -10.83 31.77
N GLN A 700 11.42 -10.03 31.10
CA GLN A 700 12.80 -9.66 31.44
C GLN A 700 13.89 -10.72 31.20
N ASP A 701 13.54 -11.90 30.66
CA ASP A 701 14.56 -12.89 30.29
C ASP A 701 15.51 -12.35 29.22
N GLN A 702 16.81 -12.53 29.43
CA GLN A 702 17.82 -12.28 28.41
C GLN A 702 17.86 -13.46 27.44
N VAL A 703 17.55 -13.18 26.18
CA VAL A 703 17.53 -14.12 25.08
C VAL A 703 18.43 -13.65 23.95
N MET A 704 18.63 -14.50 22.95
CA MET A 704 19.21 -14.12 21.68
C MET A 704 18.15 -14.33 20.60
N ALA A 705 17.78 -13.30 19.86
CA ALA A 705 16.76 -13.34 18.83
C ALA A 705 17.40 -13.23 17.43
N ARG A 706 16.84 -13.93 16.45
CA ARG A 706 17.29 -13.85 15.05
C ARG A 706 16.78 -12.58 14.38
N TRP A 707 17.65 -11.84 13.71
CA TRP A 707 17.30 -10.62 12.99
C TRP A 707 18.12 -10.46 11.70
N GLY A 708 17.60 -9.67 10.75
CA GLY A 708 18.25 -9.36 9.46
C GLY A 708 18.14 -10.46 8.39
N SER A 709 18.45 -10.11 7.14
CA SER A 709 18.32 -10.98 5.95
C SER A 709 19.21 -12.23 5.97
N ARG A 710 20.25 -12.21 6.81
CA ARG A 710 21.17 -13.35 7.05
C ARG A 710 20.80 -14.19 8.28
N GLY A 711 19.76 -13.79 9.02
CA GLY A 711 19.28 -14.51 10.21
C GLY A 711 20.27 -14.54 11.36
N GLU A 712 21.02 -13.45 11.55
CA GLU A 712 22.04 -13.30 12.58
C GLU A 712 21.40 -13.22 13.97
N LEU A 713 22.14 -13.61 15.02
CA LEU A 713 21.60 -13.68 16.38
C LEU A 713 22.09 -12.51 17.23
N TYR A 714 21.17 -11.69 17.68
CA TYR A 714 21.42 -10.51 18.52
C TYR A 714 20.90 -10.78 19.92
N ASN A 715 21.57 -10.23 20.95
CA ASN A 715 21.02 -10.33 22.30
C ASN A 715 19.74 -9.50 22.37
N ALA A 716 18.79 -9.91 23.19
CA ALA A 716 17.52 -9.24 23.42
C ALA A 716 17.01 -9.51 24.84
N ILE A 717 16.12 -8.66 25.34
CA ILE A 717 15.30 -8.89 26.52
C ILE A 717 13.89 -9.16 26.07
N VAL A 718 13.25 -10.14 26.68
CA VAL A 718 11.82 -10.34 26.53
C VAL A 718 11.07 -9.24 27.28
N LEU A 719 10.44 -8.32 26.58
CA LEU A 719 9.60 -7.28 27.18
C LEU A 719 8.20 -7.78 27.51
N LYS A 720 7.69 -8.74 26.73
CA LYS A 720 6.36 -9.33 26.93
C LYS A 720 6.36 -10.77 26.43
N VAL A 721 5.73 -11.66 27.17
CA VAL A 721 5.48 -13.05 26.75
C VAL A 721 4.03 -13.14 26.31
N ILE A 722 3.77 -13.66 25.11
CA ILE A 722 2.40 -13.79 24.59
C ILE A 722 2.22 -15.23 24.10
N LYS A 723 1.36 -15.99 24.79
CA LYS A 723 1.20 -17.45 24.64
C LYS A 723 2.50 -18.21 25.00
N THR A 724 2.56 -19.51 24.67
CA THR A 724 3.74 -20.35 24.92
C THR A 724 4.81 -20.25 23.83
N ASN A 725 4.48 -19.68 22.67
CA ASN A 725 5.29 -19.76 21.45
C ASN A 725 5.70 -18.39 20.88
N ALA A 726 5.37 -17.25 21.50
CA ALA A 726 5.82 -15.95 21.04
C ALA A 726 6.10 -14.95 22.17
N CYS A 727 6.92 -13.95 21.86
CA CYS A 727 7.37 -12.94 22.79
C CYS A 727 7.69 -11.64 22.06
N TYR A 728 7.40 -10.51 22.69
CA TYR A 728 7.90 -9.21 22.28
C TYR A 728 9.30 -9.05 22.83
N VAL A 729 10.29 -8.87 21.97
CA VAL A 729 11.69 -8.77 22.38
C VAL A 729 12.24 -7.39 22.07
N HIS A 730 13.08 -6.89 22.97
CA HIS A 730 13.85 -5.68 22.83
C HIS A 730 15.31 -6.04 22.67
N TYR A 731 15.89 -5.75 21.51
CA TYR A 731 17.27 -6.14 21.23
C TYR A 731 18.27 -5.38 22.12
N LEU A 732 19.06 -6.15 22.87
CA LEU A 732 20.10 -5.71 23.77
C LEU A 732 21.46 -5.63 23.08
N LYS A 733 21.84 -4.39 22.82
CA LYS A 733 23.18 -3.85 22.96
C LYS A 733 24.28 -4.03 21.88
N TYR A 734 24.73 -2.86 21.38
CA TYR A 734 26.07 -2.24 21.57
C TYR A 734 27.26 -2.62 20.67
N GLU A 735 27.06 -2.92 19.39
CA GLU A 735 28.19 -2.90 18.45
C GLU A 735 27.69 -2.32 17.13
N LYS A 736 28.09 -1.07 16.81
CA LYS A 736 28.23 -0.35 15.51
C LYS A 736 27.25 -0.55 14.32
N ASP A 737 26.38 -1.55 14.35
CA ASP A 737 25.46 -1.97 13.29
C ASP A 737 24.11 -1.23 13.34
N TRP A 738 23.87 -0.48 14.42
CA TRP A 738 22.64 0.26 14.68
C TRP A 738 22.79 1.77 14.44
N ASP A 739 24.01 2.18 14.14
CA ASP A 739 24.34 3.55 13.81
C ASP A 739 23.83 3.85 12.40
N GLN A 740 22.86 4.75 12.29
CA GLN A 740 22.33 5.16 10.99
C GLN A 740 23.13 6.34 10.45
N TRP A 741 23.54 6.21 9.19
CA TRP A 741 23.97 7.34 8.40
C TRP A 741 22.73 8.10 7.94
N ILE A 742 22.59 9.33 8.40
CA ILE A 742 21.50 10.20 7.97
C ILE A 742 22.05 11.36 7.16
N LEU A 743 21.24 11.78 6.18
CA LEU A 743 21.43 13.05 5.50
C LEU A 743 20.91 14.17 6.40
N PRO A 744 21.63 15.27 6.56
CA PRO A 744 21.20 16.37 7.44
C PRO A 744 19.95 17.15 7.07
N GLY A 745 19.36 16.91 5.90
CA GLY A 745 17.97 17.30 5.64
C GLY A 745 16.97 16.69 6.64
N HIS A 746 17.35 15.57 7.27
CA HIS A 746 16.56 14.91 8.32
C HIS A 746 16.79 15.50 9.71
N ILE A 747 17.75 16.41 9.91
CA ILE A 747 18.04 17.03 11.21
C ILE A 747 17.28 18.34 11.32
N PHE A 748 16.26 18.37 12.17
CA PHE A 748 15.39 19.52 12.34
C PHE A 748 15.75 20.39 13.56
N ARG A 749 16.60 19.91 14.48
CA ARG A 749 16.98 20.67 15.69
C ARG A 749 18.31 20.18 16.29
N LYS A 750 19.03 21.06 16.99
CA LYS A 750 20.07 20.71 17.97
C LYS A 750 19.59 21.10 19.37
N TYR A 751 19.77 20.23 20.36
CA TYR A 751 19.44 20.52 21.76
C TYR A 751 20.70 21.01 22.47
N ASN A 752 20.63 22.15 23.16
CA ASN A 752 21.72 22.61 24.00
C ASN A 752 21.73 21.79 25.29
N HIS A 753 22.89 21.31 25.72
CA HIS A 753 23.04 20.70 27.05
C HIS A 753 22.62 21.73 28.12
N ALA A 754 21.72 21.32 29.01
CA ALA A 754 21.48 22.00 30.27
C ALA A 754 22.51 21.54 31.30
#